data_AF-A0A849BUX6-F1
#
_entry.id   AF-A0A849BUX6-F1
#
_cell.length_a   1.000
_cell.length_b   1.000
_cell.length_c   1.000
_cell.angle_alpha   90.00
_cell.angle_beta   90.00
_cell.angle_gamma   90.00
#
_symmetry.space_group_name_H-M   'P 1'
#
loop_
_entity.id
_entity.type
_entity.pdbx_description
1 polymer ?
#
loop_
_entity_poly.entity_id
_entity_poly.type
_entity_poly.pdbx_seq_one_letter_code
_entity_poly.pdbx_strand_id
1 'polypeptide(L)'
;LARAAGLPAVLTGAVRHARPEGARTADVLDATRRLVPLDLRHLDRTSSRAHLTGTAEMRDVAARVEDAAGAAGDRTARGAGGPELLRCTDRLAERCRLDPAADLGIGRVHLPEASVLGVEGDLDLALRLRCEGAVGSRYPGASAAHLRRVTDRLEEELAVIRQLGYPSYFLTVAQVCDEVRGLGVRVAARGSGAGSLVNHLLGVSGVEPLSQGLLMERFCTVQRAQLPDIDVDVESARREEVYARVVERFGGERVSAVSMMDTYRVRHAVRDVGAALGMPPSEVGAIATSFPHVRARDARAAIAELPELRASGLGHERLSLLLDLVEDLDALPRHVALHPCGVLLSDAGLGDRTPVEASWAGFPMSQFDKDDVEVLGLLKLDVLGIRMQSAMAHAVAEVERVDGPGAAAAGGHGEDAPYLDPATGRIDLDAVPLDDEPTYRLVRSARTLGCFQIESPGQRELVGRFAPQDFADLVTDISLFRPGPVKSDMITPFLRARQGWDPPQRVHPLVDPALEETCGVVVFHEQVIRLVASTTGVDLAEADEVRRRLGTREGQAEVREQWFPLAAARGLDGAEAERVWEVLAAFASFGFCKAHAAAFALPTYQSAWLKTHHPAAFLAGVLTHDPGMYPKRLVLDDARNLGIAVLGLDVNASDAVYRVERVEVGRDEDERDGGEQDGGEQDGGERDGGEQDGGDGAEED
;
A
#
# COMPACT_ATOMS: atom_id res chain seq x y z
N LEU A 1 -41.93 0.50 39.14
CA LEU A 1 -41.86 1.75 38.35
C LEU A 1 -42.55 1.61 36.99
N ALA A 2 -42.03 0.79 36.06
CA ALA A 2 -42.58 0.63 34.70
C ALA A 2 -44.10 0.41 34.64
N ARG A 3 -44.63 -0.52 35.46
CA ARG A 3 -46.09 -0.75 35.58
C ARG A 3 -46.87 0.48 36.04
N ALA A 4 -46.38 1.19 37.06
CA ALA A 4 -47.02 2.40 37.57
C ALA A 4 -47.00 3.54 36.53
N ALA A 5 -46.01 3.55 35.64
CA ALA A 5 -45.87 4.50 34.55
C ALA A 5 -46.52 4.04 33.23
N GLY A 6 -47.10 2.83 33.16
CA GLY A 6 -47.65 2.28 31.93
C GLY A 6 -46.63 2.00 30.82
N LEU A 7 -45.35 1.84 31.17
CA LEU A 7 -44.26 1.65 30.19
C LEU A 7 -43.90 0.17 30.03
N PRO A 8 -43.55 -0.29 28.81
CA PRO A 8 -43.03 -1.63 28.59
C PRO A 8 -41.66 -1.79 29.27
N ALA A 9 -41.43 -2.96 29.87
CA ALA A 9 -40.13 -3.34 30.41
C ALA A 9 -39.48 -4.38 29.49
N VAL A 10 -38.18 -4.22 29.22
CA VAL A 10 -37.40 -5.07 28.32
C VAL A 10 -36.37 -5.83 29.15
N LEU A 11 -36.19 -7.12 28.86
CA LEU A 11 -35.18 -7.96 29.48
C LEU A 11 -33.94 -8.05 28.59
N THR A 12 -32.76 -7.83 29.17
CA THR A 12 -31.44 -7.95 28.50
C THR A 12 -30.45 -8.67 29.40
N GLY A 13 -29.50 -9.41 28.83
CA GLY A 13 -28.41 -10.06 29.57
C GLY A 13 -27.19 -9.18 29.89
N ALA A 14 -27.14 -7.93 29.39
CA ALA A 14 -25.97 -7.04 29.47
C ALA A 14 -24.67 -7.77 29.05
N VAL A 15 -24.74 -8.48 27.91
CA VAL A 15 -23.70 -9.39 27.43
C VAL A 15 -22.40 -8.62 27.13
N ARG A 16 -21.28 -9.12 27.64
CA ARG A 16 -19.92 -8.62 27.39
C ARG A 16 -18.99 -9.67 26.77
N HIS A 17 -19.33 -10.95 26.86
CA HIS A 17 -18.53 -12.04 26.33
C HIS A 17 -19.42 -13.17 25.77
N ALA A 18 -18.90 -13.96 24.83
CA ALA A 18 -19.72 -14.97 24.15
C ALA A 18 -20.01 -16.19 25.04
N ARG A 19 -19.05 -16.61 25.86
CA ARG A 19 -19.12 -17.83 26.69
C ARG A 19 -18.83 -17.53 28.17
N PRO A 20 -19.24 -18.37 29.12
CA PRO A 20 -18.99 -18.14 30.55
C PRO A 20 -17.51 -17.94 30.91
N GLU A 21 -16.60 -18.62 30.20
CA GLU A 21 -15.15 -18.56 30.44
C GLU A 21 -14.56 -17.18 30.10
N GLY A 22 -15.21 -16.41 29.22
CA GLY A 22 -14.76 -15.10 28.77
C GLY A 22 -14.81 -14.00 29.84
N ALA A 23 -15.34 -14.28 31.03
CA ALA A 23 -15.34 -13.33 32.14
C ALA A 23 -13.91 -12.92 32.54
N ARG A 24 -12.95 -13.85 32.52
CA ARG A 24 -11.54 -13.55 32.84
C ARG A 24 -10.90 -12.60 31.82
N THR A 25 -11.23 -12.79 30.55
CA THR A 25 -10.75 -11.96 29.44
C THR A 25 -11.33 -10.56 29.53
N ALA A 26 -12.62 -10.43 29.88
CA ALA A 26 -13.25 -9.14 30.12
C ALA A 26 -12.60 -8.39 31.29
N ASP A 27 -12.25 -9.09 32.38
CA ASP A 27 -11.55 -8.50 33.52
C ASP A 27 -10.16 -7.97 33.11
N VAL A 28 -9.40 -8.72 32.31
CA VAL A 28 -8.11 -8.27 31.75
C VAL A 28 -8.30 -7.01 30.91
N LEU A 29 -9.28 -6.99 30.02
CA LEU A 29 -9.55 -5.84 29.15
C LEU A 29 -9.96 -4.60 29.96
N ASP A 30 -10.75 -4.77 31.03
CA ASP A 30 -11.10 -3.65 31.93
C ASP A 30 -9.89 -3.10 32.69
N ALA A 31 -9.03 -3.98 33.20
CA ALA A 31 -7.79 -3.60 33.88
C ALA A 31 -6.85 -2.85 32.92
N THR A 32 -6.66 -3.36 31.71
CA THR A 32 -5.87 -2.72 30.64
C THR A 32 -6.44 -1.35 30.28
N ARG A 33 -7.75 -1.23 30.03
CA ARG A 33 -8.41 0.04 29.70
C ARG A 33 -8.22 1.09 30.80
N ARG A 34 -8.21 0.67 32.06
CA ARG A 34 -8.00 1.54 33.23
C ARG A 34 -6.53 1.79 33.55
N LEU A 35 -5.61 1.11 32.87
CA LEU A 35 -4.17 1.15 33.14
C LEU A 35 -3.84 0.76 34.59
N VAL A 36 -4.51 -0.26 35.13
CA VAL A 36 -4.31 -0.79 36.48
C VAL A 36 -4.08 -2.30 36.45
N PRO A 37 -3.37 -2.87 37.44
CA PRO A 37 -3.30 -4.32 37.58
C PRO A 37 -4.66 -4.90 37.99
N LEU A 38 -4.87 -6.18 37.71
CA LEU A 38 -6.02 -6.95 38.14
C LEU A 38 -6.05 -7.02 39.67
N ASP A 39 -7.13 -6.49 40.23
CA ASP A 39 -7.42 -6.48 41.66
C ASP A 39 -8.94 -6.50 41.83
N LEU A 40 -9.44 -7.08 42.93
CA LEU A 40 -10.88 -7.10 43.24
C LEU A 40 -11.49 -5.69 43.29
N ARG A 41 -10.69 -4.68 43.64
CA ARG A 41 -11.08 -3.26 43.67
C ARG A 41 -11.25 -2.65 42.28
N HIS A 42 -10.68 -3.28 41.25
CA HIS A 42 -10.67 -2.77 39.89
C HIS A 42 -11.65 -3.49 38.96
N LEU A 43 -12.38 -4.50 39.43
CA LEU A 43 -13.37 -5.24 38.65
C LEU A 43 -14.64 -4.41 38.41
N ASP A 44 -15.06 -4.26 37.15
CA ASP A 44 -16.28 -3.54 36.77
C ASP A 44 -17.53 -4.40 37.00
N ARG A 45 -17.36 -5.73 36.94
CA ARG A 45 -18.47 -6.68 37.01
C ARG A 45 -18.88 -6.97 38.45
N THR A 46 -20.18 -7.09 38.66
CA THR A 46 -20.77 -7.62 39.91
C THR A 46 -21.00 -9.14 39.86
N SER A 47 -20.94 -9.75 38.67
CA SER A 47 -21.04 -11.19 38.45
C SER A 47 -20.32 -11.62 37.16
N SER A 48 -20.05 -12.91 36.97
CA SER A 48 -19.51 -13.49 35.72
C SER A 48 -20.59 -13.88 34.70
N ARG A 49 -21.84 -13.44 34.91
CA ARG A 49 -23.01 -13.87 34.13
C ARG A 49 -23.25 -13.03 32.87
N ALA A 50 -22.38 -12.09 32.54
CA ALA A 50 -22.46 -11.27 31.32
C ALA A 50 -22.07 -12.04 30.04
N HIS A 51 -22.32 -13.36 29.99
CA HIS A 51 -22.16 -14.15 28.76
C HIS A 51 -23.45 -14.17 27.95
N LEU A 52 -23.37 -14.56 26.67
CA LEU A 52 -24.55 -14.81 25.86
C LEU A 52 -25.33 -16.01 26.42
N THR A 53 -26.36 -15.71 27.21
CA THR A 53 -27.21 -16.71 27.88
C THR A 53 -28.20 -17.34 26.92
N GLY A 54 -28.38 -18.66 27.00
CA GLY A 54 -29.33 -19.39 26.16
C GLY A 54 -30.80 -19.07 26.47
N THR A 55 -31.68 -19.30 25.49
CA THR A 55 -33.12 -18.97 25.57
C THR A 55 -33.84 -19.59 26.77
N ALA A 56 -33.52 -20.84 27.13
CA ALA A 56 -34.17 -21.51 28.27
C ALA A 56 -33.85 -20.80 29.59
N GLU A 57 -32.58 -20.45 29.81
CA GLU A 57 -32.17 -19.76 31.03
C GLU A 57 -32.70 -18.32 31.07
N MET A 58 -32.77 -17.62 29.93
CA MET A 58 -33.42 -16.30 29.86
C MET A 58 -34.92 -16.36 30.18
N ARG A 59 -35.62 -17.45 29.87
CA ARG A 59 -37.02 -17.66 30.30
C ARG A 59 -37.14 -17.81 31.81
N ASP A 60 -36.24 -18.57 32.42
CA ASP A 60 -36.22 -18.74 33.88
C ASP A 60 -35.91 -17.41 34.58
N VAL A 61 -34.96 -16.63 34.05
CA VAL A 61 -34.67 -15.28 34.55
C VAL A 61 -35.89 -14.38 34.43
N ALA A 62 -36.57 -14.37 33.28
CA ALA A 62 -37.78 -13.57 33.07
C ALA A 62 -38.88 -13.94 34.08
N ALA A 63 -39.16 -15.22 34.27
CA ALA A 63 -40.17 -15.71 35.21
C ALA A 63 -39.84 -15.28 36.66
N ARG A 64 -38.58 -15.43 37.08
CA ARG A 64 -38.14 -15.01 38.42
C ARG A 64 -38.28 -13.50 38.64
N VAL A 65 -37.93 -12.68 37.65
CA VAL A 65 -38.05 -11.22 37.73
C VAL A 65 -39.52 -10.82 37.83
N GLU A 66 -40.40 -11.43 37.03
CA GLU A 66 -41.84 -11.16 37.06
C GLU A 66 -42.50 -11.55 38.39
N ASP A 67 -42.15 -12.73 38.90
CA ASP A 67 -42.63 -13.22 40.20
C ASP A 67 -42.15 -12.29 41.32
N ALA A 68 -40.87 -11.90 41.32
CA ALA A 68 -40.30 -10.95 42.30
C ALA A 68 -40.94 -9.55 42.22
N ALA A 69 -41.32 -9.11 41.02
CA ALA A 69 -42.01 -7.83 40.80
C ALA A 69 -43.50 -7.87 41.19
N GLY A 70 -43.99 -8.93 41.85
CA GLY A 70 -45.37 -9.01 42.34
C GLY A 70 -46.42 -9.24 41.26
N ALA A 71 -46.06 -9.82 40.10
CA ALA A 71 -47.04 -10.32 39.13
C ALA A 71 -47.75 -11.61 39.60
N ALA A 72 -47.56 -12.02 40.85
CA ALA A 72 -48.11 -13.25 41.42
C ALA A 72 -49.64 -13.21 41.65
N GLY A 73 -50.30 -12.06 41.45
CA GLY A 73 -51.72 -11.85 41.77
C GLY A 73 -52.73 -12.27 40.70
N ASP A 74 -52.32 -12.53 39.45
CA ASP A 74 -53.25 -12.91 38.38
C ASP A 74 -52.77 -14.19 37.66
N ARG A 75 -52.76 -15.30 38.41
CA ARG A 75 -52.36 -16.62 37.90
C ARG A 75 -53.34 -17.17 36.85
N THR A 76 -54.51 -16.57 36.71
CA THR A 76 -55.59 -16.97 35.79
C THR A 76 -55.45 -16.43 34.36
N ALA A 77 -54.61 -15.40 34.14
CA ALA A 77 -54.37 -14.82 32.81
C ALA A 77 -53.16 -15.43 32.07
N ARG A 78 -52.47 -16.43 32.64
CA ARG A 78 -51.32 -17.11 32.01
C ARG A 78 -51.78 -18.12 30.94
N GLY A 79 -52.37 -17.63 29.86
CA GLY A 79 -52.54 -18.42 28.63
C GLY A 79 -51.22 -18.56 27.88
N ALA A 80 -50.83 -19.80 27.56
CA ALA A 80 -49.93 -20.34 26.51
C ALA A 80 -48.75 -19.53 25.88
N GLY A 81 -48.43 -18.30 26.28
CA GLY A 81 -47.60 -17.35 25.52
C GLY A 81 -46.25 -16.93 26.11
N GLY A 82 -45.81 -17.50 27.24
CA GLY A 82 -44.52 -17.18 27.88
C GLY A 82 -44.50 -15.89 28.74
N PRO A 83 -43.36 -15.54 29.37
CA PRO A 83 -43.19 -14.33 30.19
C PRO A 83 -43.42 -13.02 29.41
N GLU A 84 -44.14 -12.06 30.01
CA GLU A 84 -44.47 -10.76 29.44
C GLU A 84 -43.21 -9.93 29.09
N LEU A 85 -42.16 -10.03 29.90
CA LEU A 85 -40.87 -9.39 29.66
C LEU A 85 -40.23 -9.84 28.35
N LEU A 86 -40.28 -11.14 28.04
CA LEU A 86 -39.74 -11.66 26.78
C LEU A 86 -40.57 -11.18 25.60
N ARG A 87 -41.90 -11.22 25.72
CA ARG A 87 -42.79 -10.68 24.67
C ARG A 87 -42.54 -9.20 24.40
N CYS A 88 -42.26 -8.41 25.44
CA CYS A 88 -41.88 -7.00 25.28
C CYS A 88 -40.53 -6.85 24.57
N THR A 89 -39.52 -7.67 24.90
CA THR A 89 -38.23 -7.71 24.20
C THR A 89 -38.39 -8.09 22.73
N ASP A 90 -39.15 -9.15 22.42
CA ASP A 90 -39.38 -9.62 21.05
C ASP A 90 -40.11 -8.55 20.22
N ARG A 91 -41.16 -7.94 20.76
CA ARG A 91 -41.89 -6.86 20.09
C ARG A 91 -41.01 -5.63 19.84
N LEU A 92 -40.06 -5.32 20.73
CA LEU A 92 -39.09 -4.25 20.48
C LEU A 92 -38.15 -4.63 19.33
N ALA A 93 -37.63 -5.87 19.33
CA ALA A 93 -36.77 -6.36 18.26
C ALA A 93 -37.46 -6.32 16.90
N GLU A 94 -38.73 -6.72 16.81
CA GLU A 94 -39.54 -6.65 15.57
C GLU A 94 -39.68 -5.21 15.07
N ARG A 95 -39.85 -4.24 15.97
CA ARG A 95 -39.97 -2.80 15.62
C ARG A 95 -38.65 -2.17 15.19
N CYS A 96 -37.52 -2.76 15.58
CA CYS A 96 -36.17 -2.28 15.26
C CYS A 96 -35.54 -3.05 14.09
N ARG A 97 -36.34 -3.76 13.28
CA ARG A 97 -35.84 -4.46 12.10
C ARG A 97 -35.43 -3.45 11.02
N LEU A 98 -34.18 -3.56 10.58
CA LEU A 98 -33.64 -2.80 9.45
C LEU A 98 -33.52 -3.70 8.23
N ASP A 99 -33.80 -3.14 7.05
CA ASP A 99 -33.53 -3.71 5.75
C ASP A 99 -32.12 -3.28 5.27
N PRO A 100 -31.20 -4.22 4.99
CA PRO A 100 -29.84 -3.89 4.57
C PRO A 100 -29.77 -2.99 3.33
N ALA A 101 -30.69 -3.11 2.38
CA ALA A 101 -30.63 -2.34 1.14
C ALA A 101 -31.39 -1.01 1.25
N ALA A 102 -32.61 -1.03 1.81
CA ALA A 102 -33.46 0.15 1.91
C ALA A 102 -33.01 1.11 3.01
N ASP A 103 -32.56 0.58 4.16
CA ASP A 103 -32.19 1.40 5.31
C ASP A 103 -30.68 1.68 5.38
N LEU A 104 -29.83 0.73 4.96
CA LEU A 104 -28.35 0.88 5.03
C LEU A 104 -27.68 1.17 3.69
N GLY A 105 -28.41 1.04 2.56
CA GLY A 105 -27.88 1.30 1.22
C GLY A 105 -26.99 0.20 0.64
N ILE A 106 -26.90 -0.97 1.28
CA ILE A 106 -26.04 -2.07 0.82
C ILE A 106 -26.45 -2.52 -0.59
N GLY A 107 -25.46 -2.65 -1.47
CA GLY A 107 -25.63 -3.02 -2.88
C GLY A 107 -25.86 -1.83 -3.83
N ARG A 108 -25.72 -0.58 -3.35
CA ARG A 108 -25.70 0.63 -4.18
C ARG A 108 -24.34 1.31 -4.11
N VAL A 109 -24.00 2.02 -5.18
CA VAL A 109 -22.78 2.81 -5.29
C VAL A 109 -23.09 4.26 -4.93
N HIS A 110 -22.29 4.84 -4.05
CA HIS A 110 -22.47 6.22 -3.57
C HIS A 110 -21.28 7.09 -3.98
N LEU A 111 -21.53 8.03 -4.90
CA LEU A 111 -20.53 8.88 -5.52
C LEU A 111 -20.89 10.36 -5.34
N PRO A 112 -19.89 11.27 -5.38
CA PRO A 112 -20.15 12.71 -5.33
C PRO A 112 -21.12 13.19 -6.42
N GLU A 113 -21.91 14.21 -6.07
CA GLU A 113 -22.87 14.84 -6.97
C GLU A 113 -22.14 15.66 -8.05
N ALA A 114 -22.73 15.74 -9.25
CA ALA A 114 -22.17 16.47 -10.39
C ALA A 114 -21.81 17.94 -10.06
N SER A 115 -22.62 18.60 -9.22
CA SER A 115 -22.40 19.97 -8.79
C SER A 115 -21.08 20.16 -8.03
N VAL A 116 -20.67 19.17 -7.21
CA VAL A 116 -19.41 19.24 -6.45
C VAL A 116 -18.22 19.13 -7.41
N LEU A 117 -18.38 18.36 -8.49
CA LEU A 117 -17.40 18.22 -9.57
C LEU A 117 -17.40 19.40 -10.56
N GLY A 118 -18.23 20.43 -10.33
CA GLY A 118 -18.35 21.59 -11.23
C GLY A 118 -18.99 21.24 -12.57
N VAL A 119 -19.75 20.16 -12.65
CA VAL A 119 -20.43 19.71 -13.88
C VAL A 119 -21.89 20.14 -13.84
N GLU A 120 -22.27 20.99 -14.79
CA GLU A 120 -23.66 21.34 -15.07
C GLU A 120 -24.20 20.41 -16.17
N GLY A 121 -25.00 19.40 -15.78
CA GLY A 121 -25.67 18.51 -16.73
C GLY A 121 -25.13 17.07 -16.74
N ASP A 122 -24.93 16.52 -17.94
CA ASP A 122 -24.61 15.10 -18.15
C ASP A 122 -23.13 14.79 -17.88
N LEU A 123 -22.88 13.91 -16.90
CA LEU A 123 -21.54 13.49 -16.51
C LEU A 123 -20.82 12.69 -17.61
N ASP A 124 -21.55 11.91 -18.41
CA ASP A 124 -20.96 11.16 -19.53
C ASP A 124 -20.39 12.11 -20.58
N LEU A 125 -21.15 13.17 -20.90
CA LEU A 125 -20.70 14.21 -21.83
C LEU A 125 -19.51 14.99 -21.26
N ALA A 126 -19.56 15.36 -19.99
CA ALA A 126 -18.45 16.08 -19.34
C ALA A 126 -17.15 15.26 -19.35
N LEU A 127 -17.23 13.97 -19.03
CA LEU A 127 -16.10 13.04 -19.09
C LEU A 127 -15.53 12.95 -20.50
N ARG A 128 -16.39 12.74 -21.50
CA ARG A 128 -15.99 12.68 -22.92
C ARG A 128 -15.24 13.93 -23.36
N LEU A 129 -15.82 15.12 -23.14
CA LEU A 129 -15.23 16.39 -23.56
C LEU A 129 -13.86 16.63 -22.91
N ARG A 130 -13.70 16.28 -21.62
CA ARG A 130 -12.43 16.39 -20.92
C ARG A 130 -11.36 15.46 -21.52
N CYS A 131 -11.72 14.21 -21.85
CA CYS A 131 -10.81 13.27 -22.50
C CYS A 131 -10.43 13.72 -23.92
N GLU A 132 -11.41 14.07 -24.75
CA GLU A 132 -11.18 14.52 -26.13
C GLU A 132 -10.31 15.78 -26.18
N GLY A 133 -10.53 16.73 -25.24
CA GLY A 133 -9.72 17.94 -25.11
C GLY A 133 -8.26 17.68 -24.76
N ALA A 134 -7.95 16.57 -24.07
CA ALA A 134 -6.58 16.22 -23.67
C ALA A 134 -5.78 15.46 -24.75
N VAL A 135 -6.45 14.91 -25.77
CA VAL A 135 -5.78 14.11 -26.82
C VAL A 135 -4.67 14.89 -27.51
N GLY A 136 -4.92 16.15 -27.85
CA GLY A 136 -3.95 17.00 -28.56
C GLY A 136 -2.65 17.23 -27.78
N SER A 137 -2.75 17.45 -26.46
CA SER A 137 -1.58 17.64 -25.59
C SER A 137 -0.87 16.34 -25.22
N ARG A 138 -1.59 15.22 -25.13
CA ARG A 138 -1.02 13.91 -24.75
C ARG A 138 -0.35 13.18 -25.91
N TYR A 139 -0.81 13.44 -27.14
CA TYR A 139 -0.28 12.81 -28.35
C TYR A 139 0.23 13.85 -29.37
N PRO A 140 1.17 14.73 -28.99
CA PRO A 140 1.68 15.76 -29.89
C PRO A 140 2.39 15.10 -31.08
N GLY A 141 2.04 15.51 -32.29
CA GLY A 141 2.66 15.00 -33.52
C GLY A 141 2.36 13.52 -33.85
N ALA A 142 1.42 12.88 -33.14
CA ALA A 142 1.07 11.49 -33.41
C ALA A 142 0.49 11.30 -34.82
N SER A 143 0.85 10.17 -35.46
CA SER A 143 0.33 9.85 -36.78
C SER A 143 -1.20 9.66 -36.78
N ALA A 144 -1.85 9.91 -37.92
CA ALA A 144 -3.29 9.71 -38.05
C ALA A 144 -3.72 8.26 -37.74
N ALA A 145 -2.85 7.27 -38.00
CA ALA A 145 -3.13 5.87 -37.65
C ALA A 145 -3.07 5.64 -36.13
N HIS A 146 -2.14 6.28 -35.44
CA HIS A 146 -2.05 6.21 -33.98
C HIS A 146 -3.24 6.92 -33.32
N LEU A 147 -3.60 8.13 -33.78
CA LEU A 147 -4.77 8.87 -33.27
C LEU A 147 -6.09 8.12 -33.46
N ARG A 148 -6.25 7.36 -34.56
CA ARG A 148 -7.40 6.47 -34.74
C ARG A 148 -7.45 5.41 -33.65
N ARG A 149 -6.34 4.73 -33.35
CA ARG A 149 -6.28 3.74 -32.26
C ARG A 149 -6.62 4.34 -30.88
N VAL A 150 -6.13 5.56 -30.62
CA VAL A 150 -6.48 6.31 -29.39
C VAL A 150 -7.99 6.58 -29.34
N THR A 151 -8.57 7.04 -30.45
CA THR A 151 -10.01 7.34 -30.54
C THR A 151 -10.85 6.08 -30.36
N ASP A 152 -10.53 5.00 -31.08
CA ASP A 152 -11.24 3.72 -30.99
C ASP A 152 -11.23 3.18 -29.55
N ARG A 153 -10.05 3.19 -28.90
CA ARG A 153 -9.92 2.77 -27.50
C ARG A 153 -10.71 3.68 -26.55
N LEU A 154 -10.68 4.99 -26.77
CA LEU A 154 -11.43 5.93 -25.93
C LEU A 154 -12.93 5.66 -26.00
N GLU A 155 -13.47 5.40 -27.19
CA GLU A 155 -14.89 5.04 -27.37
C GLU A 155 -15.27 3.76 -26.65
N GLU A 156 -14.43 2.71 -26.75
CA GLU A 156 -14.63 1.45 -26.04
C GLU A 156 -14.66 1.65 -24.52
N GLU A 157 -13.68 2.37 -23.96
CA GLU A 157 -13.62 2.62 -22.52
C GLU A 157 -14.80 3.48 -22.04
N LEU A 158 -15.15 4.56 -22.75
CA LEU A 158 -16.29 5.40 -22.40
C LEU A 158 -17.62 4.63 -22.44
N ALA A 159 -17.78 3.68 -23.38
CA ALA A 159 -18.97 2.84 -23.44
C ALA A 159 -19.10 1.94 -22.20
N VAL A 160 -18.00 1.33 -21.75
CA VAL A 160 -17.96 0.51 -20.52
C VAL A 160 -18.27 1.37 -19.29
N ILE A 161 -17.65 2.55 -19.18
CA ILE A 161 -17.85 3.48 -18.05
C ILE A 161 -19.31 3.91 -17.93
N ARG A 162 -19.93 4.26 -19.07
CA ARG A 162 -21.35 4.62 -19.14
C ARG A 162 -22.25 3.46 -18.73
N GLN A 163 -21.97 2.25 -19.21
CA GLN A 163 -22.78 1.06 -18.87
C GLN A 163 -22.73 0.74 -17.37
N LEU A 164 -21.59 0.97 -16.72
CA LEU A 164 -21.41 0.79 -15.28
C LEU A 164 -21.98 1.95 -14.44
N GLY A 165 -22.26 3.10 -15.04
CA GLY A 165 -22.67 4.32 -14.33
C GLY A 165 -21.53 4.99 -13.56
N TYR A 166 -20.29 4.83 -14.01
CA TYR A 166 -19.08 5.34 -13.35
C TYR A 166 -18.52 6.70 -13.84
N PRO A 167 -19.18 7.55 -14.66
CA PRO A 167 -18.62 8.86 -15.00
C PRO A 167 -18.24 9.73 -13.80
N SER A 168 -19.08 9.76 -12.75
CA SER A 168 -18.79 10.51 -11.50
C SER A 168 -17.52 9.99 -10.81
N TYR A 169 -17.29 8.67 -10.82
CA TYR A 169 -16.09 8.08 -10.24
C TYR A 169 -14.82 8.60 -10.93
N PHE A 170 -14.75 8.53 -12.26
CA PHE A 170 -13.57 8.96 -13.02
C PHE A 170 -13.32 10.46 -12.86
N LEU A 171 -14.37 11.27 -12.91
CA LEU A 171 -14.27 12.72 -12.70
C LEU A 171 -13.88 13.07 -11.26
N THR A 172 -14.34 12.31 -10.26
CA THR A 172 -13.95 12.49 -8.85
C THR A 172 -12.46 12.23 -8.66
N VAL A 173 -11.95 11.10 -9.14
CA VAL A 173 -10.51 10.77 -9.04
C VAL A 173 -9.66 11.80 -9.80
N ALA A 174 -10.09 12.20 -10.99
CA ALA A 174 -9.42 13.25 -11.76
C ALA A 174 -9.40 14.59 -11.01
N GLN A 175 -10.52 15.00 -10.41
CA GLN A 175 -10.59 16.22 -9.60
C GLN A 175 -9.63 16.15 -8.41
N VAL A 176 -9.55 15.02 -7.69
CA VAL A 176 -8.58 14.88 -6.58
C VAL A 176 -7.15 15.04 -7.10
N CYS A 177 -6.79 14.40 -8.20
CA CYS A 177 -5.47 14.57 -8.80
C CYS A 177 -5.19 16.03 -9.22
N ASP A 178 -6.19 16.73 -9.76
CA ASP A 178 -6.08 18.16 -10.12
C ASP A 178 -5.85 19.03 -8.87
N GLU A 179 -6.56 18.77 -7.77
CA GLU A 179 -6.36 19.49 -6.51
C GLU A 179 -4.94 19.28 -5.96
N VAL A 180 -4.42 18.05 -6.01
CA VAL A 180 -3.05 17.75 -5.57
C VAL A 180 -2.02 18.50 -6.43
N ARG A 181 -2.20 18.51 -7.75
CA ARG A 181 -1.34 19.31 -8.64
C ARG A 181 -1.46 20.80 -8.38
N GLY A 182 -2.65 21.30 -8.06
CA GLY A 182 -2.90 22.69 -7.70
C GLY A 182 -2.11 23.15 -6.46
N LEU A 183 -1.81 22.23 -5.53
CA LEU A 183 -0.91 22.47 -4.40
C LEU A 183 0.58 22.45 -4.78
N GLY A 184 0.91 22.15 -6.03
CA GLY A 184 2.28 21.88 -6.47
C GLY A 184 2.87 20.60 -5.87
N VAL A 185 2.02 19.66 -5.45
CA VAL A 185 2.43 18.35 -4.93
C VAL A 185 2.50 17.34 -6.07
N ARG A 186 3.57 16.52 -6.09
CA ARG A 186 3.68 15.41 -7.06
C ARG A 186 2.55 14.41 -6.84
N VAL A 187 1.93 13.96 -7.94
CA VAL A 187 0.84 12.99 -7.90
C VAL A 187 0.96 11.97 -9.03
N ALA A 188 0.85 10.69 -8.69
CA ALA A 188 0.89 9.60 -9.67
C ALA A 188 -0.10 8.50 -9.28
N ALA A 189 -1.01 8.12 -10.17
CA ALA A 189 -1.84 6.94 -9.94
C ALA A 189 -1.08 5.65 -10.24
N ARG A 190 -1.39 4.58 -9.49
CA ARG A 190 -0.85 3.24 -9.69
C ARG A 190 -1.95 2.17 -9.63
N GLY A 191 -1.53 0.90 -9.74
CA GLY A 191 -2.47 -0.22 -9.78
C GLY A 191 -2.96 -0.49 -11.20
N SER A 192 -4.07 -1.22 -11.30
CA SER A 192 -4.68 -1.50 -12.61
C SER A 192 -5.21 -0.24 -13.29
N GLY A 193 -5.45 0.85 -12.57
CA GLY A 193 -5.91 2.14 -13.13
C GLY A 193 -5.03 2.69 -14.25
N ALA A 194 -3.74 2.36 -14.28
CA ALA A 194 -2.84 2.73 -15.37
C ALA A 194 -3.17 2.04 -16.71
N GLY A 195 -4.00 0.99 -16.70
CA GLY A 195 -4.47 0.31 -17.91
C GLY A 195 -5.60 1.00 -18.66
N SER A 196 -6.13 2.12 -18.13
CA SER A 196 -7.19 2.91 -18.75
C SER A 196 -6.63 4.13 -19.49
N LEU A 197 -6.99 4.24 -20.77
CA LEU A 197 -6.73 5.42 -21.59
C LEU A 197 -7.48 6.64 -21.04
N VAL A 198 -8.70 6.46 -20.52
CA VAL A 198 -9.46 7.53 -19.87
C VAL A 198 -8.66 8.09 -18.68
N ASN A 199 -8.10 7.25 -17.81
CA ASN A 199 -7.26 7.72 -16.71
C ASN A 199 -6.00 8.45 -17.19
N HIS A 200 -5.38 8.01 -18.29
CA HIS A 200 -4.22 8.72 -18.86
C HIS A 200 -4.60 10.12 -19.39
N LEU A 201 -5.69 10.21 -20.16
CA LEU A 201 -6.17 11.47 -20.74
C LEU A 201 -6.64 12.47 -19.67
N LEU A 202 -7.28 11.99 -18.61
CA LEU A 202 -7.66 12.80 -17.45
C LEU A 202 -6.46 13.30 -16.63
N GLY A 203 -5.26 12.77 -16.91
CA GLY A 203 -4.08 13.01 -16.10
C GLY A 203 -4.14 12.31 -14.75
N VAL A 204 -4.89 11.23 -14.59
CA VAL A 204 -4.81 10.39 -13.39
C VAL A 204 -3.58 9.50 -13.46
N SER A 205 -3.37 8.82 -14.60
CA SER A 205 -2.20 7.98 -14.86
C SER A 205 -1.10 8.71 -15.63
N GLY A 206 0.15 8.63 -15.16
CA GLY A 206 1.33 9.10 -15.90
C GLY A 206 1.80 8.14 -17.00
N VAL A 207 1.27 6.91 -17.04
CA VAL A 207 1.64 5.88 -18.02
C VAL A 207 0.64 5.85 -19.17
N GLU A 208 1.14 5.82 -20.40
CA GLU A 208 0.34 5.66 -21.61
C GLU A 208 0.05 4.16 -21.87
N PRO A 209 -1.23 3.73 -21.88
CA PRO A 209 -1.56 2.32 -21.86
C PRO A 209 -1.35 1.60 -23.21
N LEU A 210 -1.49 2.30 -24.35
CA LEU A 210 -1.41 1.64 -25.66
C LEU A 210 0.03 1.21 -25.98
N SER A 211 1.02 2.04 -25.71
CA SER A 211 2.45 1.77 -25.96
C SER A 211 2.95 0.62 -25.09
N GLN A 212 2.42 0.49 -23.88
CA GLN A 212 2.78 -0.56 -22.93
C GLN A 212 1.91 -1.82 -23.06
N GLY A 213 0.91 -1.81 -23.95
CA GLY A 213 -0.03 -2.90 -24.13
C GLY A 213 -0.77 -3.25 -22.83
N LEU A 214 -1.28 -2.24 -22.12
CA LEU A 214 -2.07 -2.42 -20.90
C LEU A 214 -3.55 -2.64 -21.22
N LEU A 215 -4.27 -3.30 -20.31
CA LEU A 215 -5.66 -3.72 -20.51
C LEU A 215 -6.62 -2.96 -19.59
N MET A 216 -7.68 -2.39 -20.15
CA MET A 216 -8.76 -1.72 -19.42
C MET A 216 -9.57 -2.75 -18.65
N GLU A 217 -9.79 -3.92 -19.24
CA GLU A 217 -10.61 -5.00 -18.70
C GLU A 217 -10.06 -5.51 -17.36
N ARG A 218 -8.73 -5.40 -17.18
CA ARG A 218 -8.07 -5.71 -15.91
C ARG A 218 -8.34 -4.66 -14.83
N PHE A 219 -8.66 -3.43 -15.22
CA PHE A 219 -9.05 -2.34 -14.32
C PHE A 219 -10.56 -2.33 -14.06
N CYS A 220 -11.35 -2.18 -15.12
CA CYS A 220 -12.78 -1.93 -15.07
C CYS A 220 -13.49 -2.69 -16.20
N THR A 221 -14.55 -3.43 -15.87
CA THR A 221 -15.27 -4.29 -16.81
C THR A 221 -16.73 -4.45 -16.40
N VAL A 222 -17.63 -4.63 -17.38
CA VAL A 222 -19.07 -4.86 -17.16
C VAL A 222 -19.37 -6.22 -16.52
N GLN A 223 -18.44 -7.18 -16.62
CA GLN A 223 -18.55 -8.48 -15.95
C GLN A 223 -18.46 -8.34 -14.41
N ARG A 224 -17.94 -7.20 -13.93
CA ARG A 224 -17.73 -6.92 -12.52
C ARG A 224 -18.17 -5.49 -12.18
N ALA A 225 -19.41 -5.36 -11.74
CA ALA A 225 -19.97 -4.12 -11.22
C ALA A 225 -19.52 -3.83 -9.77
N GLN A 226 -18.21 -3.86 -9.52
CA GLN A 226 -17.59 -3.36 -8.29
C GLN A 226 -16.90 -2.04 -8.61
N LEU A 227 -16.80 -1.14 -7.63
CA LEU A 227 -16.01 0.08 -7.80
C LEU A 227 -14.53 -0.31 -7.98
N PRO A 228 -13.87 0.17 -9.04
CA PRO A 228 -12.45 -0.10 -9.20
C PRO A 228 -11.65 0.73 -8.17
N ASP A 229 -10.55 0.17 -7.67
CA ASP A 229 -9.65 0.87 -6.75
C ASP A 229 -8.55 1.59 -7.54
N ILE A 230 -8.28 2.86 -7.20
CA ILE A 230 -7.14 3.63 -7.70
C ILE A 230 -6.34 4.12 -6.50
N ASP A 231 -5.08 3.74 -6.48
CA ASP A 231 -4.09 4.25 -5.55
C ASP A 231 -3.45 5.51 -6.15
N VAL A 232 -3.41 6.59 -5.38
CA VAL A 232 -2.78 7.86 -5.73
C VAL A 232 -1.57 8.10 -4.83
N ASP A 233 -0.37 8.01 -5.41
CA ASP A 233 0.88 8.31 -4.72
C ASP A 233 1.12 9.82 -4.69
N VAL A 234 1.38 10.36 -3.50
CA VAL A 234 1.70 11.78 -3.23
C VAL A 234 2.98 11.91 -2.40
N GLU A 235 3.48 13.13 -2.26
CA GLU A 235 4.59 13.42 -1.37
C GLU A 235 4.24 13.12 0.09
N SER A 236 4.95 12.18 0.71
CA SER A 236 4.73 11.81 2.12
C SER A 236 4.78 12.99 3.10
N ALA A 237 5.69 13.94 2.89
CA ALA A 237 5.87 15.12 3.73
C ALA A 237 4.71 16.13 3.64
N ARG A 238 3.90 16.06 2.57
CA ARG A 238 2.78 16.97 2.32
C ARG A 238 1.42 16.25 2.23
N ARG A 239 1.34 14.98 2.66
CA ARG A 239 0.11 14.18 2.58
C ARG A 239 -1.05 14.79 3.37
N GLU A 240 -0.79 15.35 4.54
CA GLU A 240 -1.85 15.96 5.37
C GLU A 240 -2.44 17.21 4.72
N GLU A 241 -1.62 17.98 3.98
CA GLU A 241 -2.07 19.11 3.17
C GLU A 241 -3.04 18.66 2.07
N VAL A 242 -2.72 17.52 1.41
CA VAL A 242 -3.61 16.90 0.42
C VAL A 242 -4.95 16.50 1.04
N TYR A 243 -4.94 15.88 2.23
CA TYR A 243 -6.18 15.47 2.90
C TYR A 243 -7.04 16.68 3.23
N ALA A 244 -6.44 17.73 3.79
CA ALA A 244 -7.12 18.98 4.08
C ALA A 244 -7.73 19.59 2.82
N ARG A 245 -7.01 19.58 1.69
CA ARG A 245 -7.50 20.10 0.42
C ARG A 245 -8.66 19.29 -0.15
N VAL A 246 -8.63 17.97 -0.05
CA VAL A 246 -9.74 17.10 -0.48
C VAL A 246 -10.99 17.37 0.38
N VAL A 247 -10.84 17.47 1.71
CA VAL A 247 -11.95 17.81 2.61
C VAL A 247 -12.52 19.19 2.29
N GLU A 248 -11.67 20.18 2.03
CA GLU A 248 -12.09 21.53 1.63
C GLU A 248 -12.87 21.52 0.30
N ARG A 249 -12.38 20.76 -0.69
CA ARG A 249 -12.96 20.74 -2.04
C ARG A 249 -14.33 20.08 -2.11
N PHE A 250 -14.52 18.97 -1.39
CA PHE A 250 -15.72 18.14 -1.47
C PHE A 250 -16.70 18.34 -0.30
N GLY A 251 -16.24 18.94 0.81
CA GLY A 251 -17.02 19.15 2.02
C GLY A 251 -16.85 18.01 3.03
N GLY A 252 -16.79 18.36 4.32
CA GLY A 252 -16.59 17.39 5.42
C GLY A 252 -17.75 16.40 5.62
N GLU A 253 -18.92 16.69 5.05
CA GLU A 253 -20.07 15.80 5.02
C GLU A 253 -19.99 14.73 3.91
N ARG A 254 -19.08 14.89 2.94
CA ARG A 254 -18.84 13.94 1.83
C ARG A 254 -17.52 13.20 1.93
N VAL A 255 -16.62 13.68 2.79
CA VAL A 255 -15.27 13.17 2.93
C VAL A 255 -15.04 12.65 4.34
N SER A 256 -14.51 11.45 4.44
CA SER A 256 -14.07 10.88 5.70
C SER A 256 -12.86 10.00 5.46
N ALA A 257 -11.90 9.97 6.36
CA ALA A 257 -10.86 8.95 6.32
C ALA A 257 -11.43 7.57 6.66
N VAL A 258 -10.80 6.52 6.16
CA VAL A 258 -11.10 5.12 6.50
C VAL A 258 -10.41 4.79 7.82
N SER A 259 -11.04 4.00 8.68
CA SER A 259 -10.36 3.47 9.86
C SER A 259 -9.70 2.12 9.57
N MET A 260 -8.80 1.72 10.44
CA MET A 260 -8.27 0.37 10.51
C MET A 260 -8.46 -0.14 11.92
N MET A 261 -9.06 -1.33 12.04
CA MET A 261 -9.20 -1.99 13.33
C MET A 261 -7.91 -2.76 13.65
N ASP A 262 -7.10 -2.25 14.57
CA ASP A 262 -5.98 -3.02 15.11
C ASP A 262 -6.54 -4.13 16.00
N THR A 263 -6.14 -5.36 15.71
CA THR A 263 -6.57 -6.53 16.47
C THR A 263 -5.39 -7.09 17.26
N TYR A 264 -5.70 -7.71 18.39
CA TYR A 264 -4.67 -8.32 19.21
C TYR A 264 -3.87 -9.39 18.46
N ARG A 265 -2.58 -9.10 18.29
CA ARG A 265 -1.51 -10.05 17.95
C ARG A 265 -0.68 -10.35 19.20
N VAL A 266 0.15 -11.39 19.14
CA VAL A 266 0.86 -11.92 20.33
C VAL A 266 1.62 -10.85 21.11
N ARG A 267 2.30 -9.91 20.43
CA ARG A 267 3.10 -8.88 21.09
C ARG A 267 2.24 -7.87 21.87
N HIS A 268 1.11 -7.44 21.30
CA HIS A 268 0.18 -6.54 21.97
C HIS A 268 -0.59 -7.24 23.09
N ALA A 269 -0.98 -8.49 22.87
CA ALA A 269 -1.66 -9.31 23.87
C ALA A 269 -0.74 -9.55 25.09
N VAL A 270 0.53 -9.91 24.88
CA VAL A 270 1.52 -10.06 25.96
C VAL A 270 1.69 -8.76 26.74
N ARG A 271 1.75 -7.61 26.05
CA ARG A 271 1.91 -6.31 26.70
C ARG A 271 0.75 -5.98 27.64
N ASP A 272 -0.46 -6.10 27.12
CA ASP A 272 -1.67 -5.72 27.86
C ASP A 272 -1.97 -6.74 28.98
N VAL A 273 -1.83 -8.05 28.73
CA VAL A 273 -1.99 -9.09 29.77
C VAL A 273 -0.90 -8.97 30.83
N GLY A 274 0.36 -8.79 30.44
CA GLY A 274 1.47 -8.64 31.39
C GLY A 274 1.28 -7.43 32.30
N ALA A 275 0.86 -6.29 31.74
CA ALA A 275 0.51 -5.11 32.51
C ALA A 275 -0.68 -5.37 33.46
N ALA A 276 -1.74 -6.01 32.97
CA ALA A 276 -2.90 -6.39 33.78
C ALA A 276 -2.53 -7.38 34.91
N LEU A 277 -1.54 -8.25 34.71
CA LEU A 277 -1.04 -9.14 35.75
C LEU A 277 -0.05 -8.45 36.72
N GLY A 278 0.24 -7.16 36.52
CA GLY A 278 1.15 -6.39 37.36
C GLY A 278 2.63 -6.72 37.16
N MET A 279 3.01 -7.27 35.99
CA MET A 279 4.40 -7.58 35.68
C MET A 279 5.24 -6.32 35.43
N PRO A 280 6.55 -6.32 35.74
CA PRO A 280 7.43 -5.20 35.44
C PRO A 280 7.48 -4.88 33.93
N PRO A 281 7.42 -3.59 33.51
CA PRO A 281 7.40 -3.21 32.10
C PRO A 281 8.59 -3.71 31.27
N SER A 282 9.78 -3.79 31.88
CA SER A 282 10.99 -4.31 31.24
C SER A 282 10.87 -5.79 30.88
N GLU A 283 10.33 -6.60 31.80
CA GLU A 283 10.09 -8.03 31.56
C GLU A 283 9.03 -8.24 30.48
N VAL A 284 7.93 -7.49 30.55
CA VAL A 284 6.85 -7.53 29.54
C VAL A 284 7.39 -7.14 28.15
N GLY A 285 8.21 -6.09 28.09
CA GLY A 285 8.85 -5.63 26.85
C GLY A 285 9.79 -6.68 26.25
N ALA A 286 10.58 -7.36 27.09
CA ALA A 286 11.46 -8.44 26.67
C ALA A 286 10.66 -9.63 26.10
N ILE A 287 9.66 -10.13 26.85
CA ILE A 287 8.81 -11.24 26.42
C ILE A 287 8.11 -10.92 25.10
N ALA A 288 7.51 -9.74 24.97
CA ALA A 288 6.82 -9.34 23.75
C ALA A 288 7.75 -9.24 22.54
N THR A 289 9.00 -8.81 22.72
CA THR A 289 9.97 -8.65 21.62
C THR A 289 10.52 -9.99 21.14
N SER A 290 10.64 -10.98 22.04
CA SER A 290 11.06 -12.35 21.69
C SER A 290 10.10 -13.06 20.74
N PHE A 291 8.81 -12.73 20.75
CA PHE A 291 7.86 -13.35 19.82
C PHE A 291 8.04 -12.84 18.39
N PRO A 292 7.97 -13.72 17.37
CA PRO A 292 7.76 -13.30 15.98
C PRO A 292 6.40 -12.63 15.79
N HIS A 293 6.16 -12.06 14.61
CA HIS A 293 4.87 -11.46 14.26
C HIS A 293 3.83 -12.54 13.94
N VAL A 294 3.26 -13.14 14.99
CA VAL A 294 2.24 -14.22 14.89
C VAL A 294 0.92 -13.85 15.57
N ARG A 295 -0.11 -14.67 15.33
CA ARG A 295 -1.40 -14.55 16.02
C ARG A 295 -1.22 -14.85 17.51
N ALA A 296 -2.08 -14.27 18.35
CA ALA A 296 -2.00 -14.49 19.79
C ALA A 296 -2.36 -15.93 20.16
N ARG A 297 -3.28 -16.57 19.42
CA ARG A 297 -3.66 -17.99 19.61
C ARG A 297 -2.51 -18.99 19.38
N ASP A 298 -1.44 -18.56 18.71
CA ASP A 298 -0.29 -19.39 18.37
C ASP A 298 0.88 -19.17 19.37
N ALA A 299 0.65 -18.45 20.48
CA ALA A 299 1.68 -18.09 21.44
C ALA A 299 2.40 -19.30 22.05
N ARG A 300 1.67 -20.34 22.49
CA ARG A 300 2.28 -21.58 23.01
C ARG A 300 3.14 -22.29 21.98
N ALA A 301 2.70 -22.33 20.73
CA ALA A 301 3.44 -22.96 19.65
C ALA A 301 4.76 -22.22 19.38
N ALA A 302 4.71 -20.88 19.31
CA ALA A 302 5.91 -20.07 19.14
C ALA A 302 6.92 -20.23 20.29
N ILE A 303 6.47 -20.37 21.54
CA ILE A 303 7.36 -20.64 22.69
C ILE A 303 8.06 -21.99 22.58
N ALA A 304 7.42 -23.01 22.00
CA ALA A 304 8.05 -24.32 21.85
C ALA A 304 9.31 -24.24 20.98
N GLU A 305 9.34 -23.28 20.05
CA GLU A 305 10.41 -23.03 19.08
C GLU A 305 11.39 -21.93 19.53
N LEU A 306 11.14 -21.24 20.65
CA LEU A 306 11.96 -20.14 21.17
C LEU A 306 12.56 -20.49 22.55
N PRO A 307 13.82 -20.99 22.60
CA PRO A 307 14.49 -21.36 23.85
C PRO A 307 14.62 -20.21 24.86
N GLU A 308 14.70 -18.96 24.37
CA GLU A 308 14.95 -17.73 25.14
C GLU A 308 13.83 -17.42 26.15
N LEU A 309 12.58 -17.78 25.85
CA LEU A 309 11.44 -17.54 26.74
C LEU A 309 11.38 -18.51 27.93
N ARG A 310 12.01 -19.68 27.84
CA ARG A 310 12.17 -20.60 28.99
C ARG A 310 13.12 -20.04 30.05
N ALA A 311 13.99 -19.12 29.66
CA ALA A 311 14.92 -18.43 30.56
C ALA A 311 14.32 -17.20 31.26
N SER A 312 13.06 -16.83 30.97
CA SER A 312 12.38 -15.65 31.54
C SER A 312 12.15 -15.69 33.07
N GLY A 313 12.45 -16.82 33.73
CA GLY A 313 12.32 -16.96 35.19
C GLY A 313 10.88 -17.02 35.71
N LEU A 314 9.87 -16.97 34.84
CA LEU A 314 8.47 -17.16 35.20
C LEU A 314 8.22 -18.63 35.56
N GLY A 315 7.68 -18.87 36.75
CA GLY A 315 7.22 -20.21 37.15
C GLY A 315 6.15 -20.75 36.19
N HIS A 316 6.15 -22.06 35.95
CA HIS A 316 5.32 -22.74 34.95
C HIS A 316 3.82 -22.37 35.03
N GLU A 317 3.26 -22.27 36.24
CA GLU A 317 1.85 -21.89 36.44
C GLU A 317 1.54 -20.46 35.99
N ARG A 318 2.41 -19.49 36.33
CA ARG A 318 2.24 -18.09 35.94
C ARG A 318 2.39 -17.91 34.45
N LEU A 319 3.36 -18.60 33.84
CA LEU A 319 3.52 -18.60 32.39
C LEU A 319 2.31 -19.23 31.69
N SER A 320 1.77 -20.32 32.22
CA SER A 320 0.58 -20.94 31.63
C SER A 320 -0.63 -20.01 31.69
N LEU A 321 -0.86 -19.32 32.81
CA LEU A 321 -1.94 -18.34 32.94
C LEU A 321 -1.77 -17.14 32.00
N LEU A 322 -0.55 -16.60 31.90
CA LEU A 322 -0.23 -15.52 30.95
C LEU A 322 -0.61 -15.96 29.53
N LEU A 323 -0.22 -17.17 29.12
CA LEU A 323 -0.48 -17.67 27.78
C LEU A 323 -1.96 -17.94 27.52
N ASP A 324 -2.70 -18.46 28.50
CA ASP A 324 -4.16 -18.63 28.38
C ASP A 324 -4.86 -17.30 28.10
N LEU A 325 -4.48 -16.25 28.85
CA LEU A 325 -5.06 -14.91 28.69
C LEU A 325 -4.60 -14.24 27.39
N VAL A 326 -3.35 -14.45 26.96
CA VAL A 326 -2.83 -13.96 25.68
C VAL A 326 -3.57 -14.58 24.51
N GLU A 327 -3.76 -15.90 24.53
CA GLU A 327 -4.48 -16.64 23.48
C GLU A 327 -5.97 -16.25 23.45
N ASP A 328 -6.59 -16.00 24.61
CA ASP A 328 -7.97 -15.52 24.71
C ASP A 328 -8.20 -14.12 24.10
N LEU A 329 -7.15 -13.30 23.98
CA LEU A 329 -7.22 -12.00 23.31
C LEU A 329 -7.14 -12.10 21.78
N ASP A 330 -6.83 -13.26 21.21
CA ASP A 330 -6.58 -13.39 19.77
C ASP A 330 -7.69 -12.78 18.91
N ALA A 331 -7.28 -11.92 17.97
CA ALA A 331 -8.14 -11.25 17.01
C ALA A 331 -9.24 -10.36 17.61
N LEU A 332 -9.29 -10.16 18.93
CA LEU A 332 -10.18 -9.16 19.52
C LEU A 332 -9.76 -7.76 19.06
N PRO A 333 -10.71 -6.85 18.79
CA PRO A 333 -10.43 -5.45 18.54
C PRO A 333 -9.65 -4.80 19.70
N ARG A 334 -8.60 -4.05 19.39
CA ARG A 334 -7.77 -3.35 20.36
C ARG A 334 -7.91 -1.83 20.26
N HIS A 335 -7.67 -1.27 19.07
CA HIS A 335 -7.80 0.18 18.80
C HIS A 335 -8.38 0.41 17.42
N VAL A 336 -9.16 1.48 17.29
CA VAL A 336 -9.47 2.07 15.99
C VAL A 336 -8.37 3.07 15.68
N ALA A 337 -7.71 2.90 14.53
CA ALA A 337 -6.67 3.80 14.06
C ALA A 337 -7.05 4.38 12.71
N LEU A 338 -6.44 5.51 12.36
CA LEU A 338 -6.56 6.10 11.03
C LEU A 338 -5.89 5.19 10.00
N HIS A 339 -6.60 4.77 8.96
CA HIS A 339 -5.99 4.08 7.83
C HIS A 339 -4.95 5.02 7.20
N PRO A 340 -3.71 4.58 6.96
CA PRO A 340 -2.64 5.47 6.52
C PRO A 340 -2.86 6.10 5.15
N CYS A 341 -3.81 5.59 4.37
CA CYS A 341 -4.00 6.01 2.98
C CYS A 341 -5.46 6.34 2.62
N GLY A 342 -6.43 5.83 3.38
CA GLY A 342 -7.79 5.67 2.85
C GLY A 342 -8.62 6.92 3.08
N VAL A 343 -9.10 7.52 1.99
CA VAL A 343 -10.08 8.62 2.00
C VAL A 343 -11.35 8.14 1.32
N LEU A 344 -12.48 8.28 2.00
CA LEU A 344 -13.82 8.06 1.48
C LEU A 344 -14.33 9.33 0.83
N LEU A 345 -14.92 9.18 -0.36
CA LEU A 345 -15.62 10.22 -1.08
C LEU A 345 -17.02 9.71 -1.39
N SER A 346 -18.04 10.46 -1.03
CA SER A 346 -19.42 10.03 -1.22
C SER A 346 -20.36 11.21 -1.52
N ASP A 347 -21.66 10.93 -1.56
CA ASP A 347 -22.71 11.95 -1.59
C ASP A 347 -22.86 12.63 -0.21
N ALA A 348 -23.68 13.69 -0.13
CA ALA A 348 -23.94 14.42 1.12
C ALA A 348 -24.51 13.57 2.27
N GLY A 349 -25.01 12.36 1.97
CA GLY A 349 -25.60 11.43 2.93
C GLY A 349 -24.58 10.47 3.55
N LEU A 350 -23.27 10.68 3.41
CA LEU A 350 -22.24 9.80 3.98
C LEU A 350 -22.50 9.51 5.48
N GLY A 351 -22.80 10.55 6.25
CA GLY A 351 -23.06 10.44 7.70
C GLY A 351 -24.33 9.65 8.07
N ASP A 352 -25.26 9.45 7.13
CA ASP A 352 -26.45 8.60 7.35
C ASP A 352 -26.10 7.11 7.30
N ARG A 353 -24.92 6.76 6.76
CA ARG A 353 -24.51 5.37 6.50
C ARG A 353 -23.35 4.93 7.37
N THR A 354 -22.47 5.84 7.77
CA THR A 354 -21.32 5.51 8.61
C THR A 354 -21.17 6.44 9.82
N PRO A 355 -20.96 5.89 11.03
CA PRO A 355 -20.58 6.71 12.17
C PRO A 355 -19.16 7.25 11.96
N VAL A 356 -18.99 8.52 12.28
CA VAL A 356 -17.70 9.23 12.16
C VAL A 356 -17.20 9.69 13.52
N GLU A 357 -15.89 9.60 13.72
CA GLU A 357 -15.17 10.17 14.85
C GLU A 357 -13.98 11.00 14.35
N ALA A 358 -13.43 11.87 15.22
CA ALA A 358 -12.25 12.63 14.85
C ALA A 358 -11.00 11.75 14.97
N SER A 359 -10.19 11.71 13.91
CA SER A 359 -8.84 11.16 13.98
C SER A 359 -7.94 12.02 14.88
N TRP A 360 -6.78 11.49 15.26
CA TRP A 360 -5.78 12.25 16.02
C TRP A 360 -5.37 13.57 15.34
N ALA A 361 -5.32 13.59 14.01
CA ALA A 361 -4.99 14.77 13.22
C ALA A 361 -6.19 15.71 12.97
N GLY A 362 -7.37 15.41 13.52
CA GLY A 362 -8.58 16.22 13.40
C GLY A 362 -9.42 15.96 12.14
N PHE A 363 -9.02 15.05 11.26
CA PHE A 363 -9.84 14.65 10.11
C PHE A 363 -11.05 13.81 10.55
N PRO A 364 -12.23 13.96 9.90
CA PRO A 364 -13.33 13.02 10.07
C PRO A 364 -12.88 11.61 9.67
N MET A 365 -13.18 10.60 10.47
CA MET A 365 -12.78 9.21 10.26
C MET A 365 -13.99 8.31 10.49
N SER A 366 -14.29 7.48 9.50
CA SER A 366 -15.36 6.49 9.55
C SER A 366 -14.91 5.36 10.45
N GLN A 367 -15.78 4.89 11.35
CA GLN A 367 -15.46 3.73 12.19
C GLN A 367 -15.53 2.39 11.41
N PHE A 368 -15.89 2.45 10.13
CA PHE A 368 -15.81 1.29 9.24
C PHE A 368 -14.40 1.12 8.71
N ASP A 369 -13.99 -0.14 8.61
CA ASP A 369 -12.76 -0.51 7.96
C ASP A 369 -12.95 -0.62 6.44
N LYS A 370 -11.90 -1.03 5.74
CA LYS A 370 -11.93 -1.14 4.28
C LYS A 370 -12.98 -2.14 3.77
N ASP A 371 -13.27 -3.20 4.51
CA ASP A 371 -14.15 -4.28 4.06
C ASP A 371 -15.60 -3.83 4.22
N ASP A 372 -15.92 -3.17 5.33
CA ASP A 372 -17.23 -2.54 5.57
C ASP A 372 -17.55 -1.44 4.54
N VAL A 373 -16.54 -0.62 4.19
CA VAL A 373 -16.63 0.43 3.16
C VAL A 373 -16.98 -0.15 1.79
N GLU A 374 -16.36 -1.27 1.41
CA GLU A 374 -16.63 -1.96 0.14
C GLU A 374 -18.07 -2.51 0.11
N VAL A 375 -18.52 -3.12 1.21
CA VAL A 375 -19.89 -3.65 1.35
C VAL A 375 -20.95 -2.55 1.20
N LEU A 376 -20.67 -1.35 1.72
CA LEU A 376 -21.56 -0.19 1.62
C LEU A 376 -21.48 0.54 0.27
N GLY A 377 -20.63 0.08 -0.65
CA GLY A 377 -20.48 0.68 -1.98
C GLY A 377 -19.99 2.13 -1.95
N LEU A 378 -19.19 2.47 -0.94
CA LEU A 378 -18.56 3.79 -0.82
C LEU A 378 -17.28 3.83 -1.67
N LEU A 379 -17.03 4.98 -2.33
CA LEU A 379 -15.78 5.19 -3.04
C LEU A 379 -14.64 5.42 -2.04
N LYS A 380 -13.72 4.46 -2.00
CA LYS A 380 -12.42 4.56 -1.34
C LYS A 380 -11.37 5.01 -2.36
N LEU A 381 -10.66 6.08 -2.04
CA LEU A 381 -9.48 6.54 -2.75
C LEU A 381 -8.27 6.45 -1.81
N ASP A 382 -7.28 5.64 -2.15
CA ASP A 382 -6.05 5.57 -1.36
C ASP A 382 -5.09 6.69 -1.77
N VAL A 383 -4.92 7.69 -0.91
CA VAL A 383 -3.91 8.75 -1.04
C VAL A 383 -2.68 8.37 -0.23
N LEU A 384 -1.68 7.81 -0.91
CA LEU A 384 -0.49 7.23 -0.31
C LEU A 384 0.66 8.23 -0.23
N GLY A 385 1.18 8.46 0.98
CA GLY A 385 2.40 9.24 1.17
C GLY A 385 3.65 8.44 0.83
N ILE A 386 4.26 8.69 -0.33
CA ILE A 386 5.49 8.04 -0.77
C ILE A 386 6.69 8.95 -0.50
N ARG A 387 7.65 8.46 0.31
CA ARG A 387 8.87 9.22 0.66
C ARG A 387 9.72 9.55 -0.55
N MET A 388 9.77 8.66 -1.54
CA MET A 388 10.50 8.92 -2.78
C MET A 388 9.93 10.11 -3.55
N GLN A 389 8.60 10.30 -3.56
CA GLN A 389 8.01 11.48 -4.19
C GLN A 389 8.50 12.77 -3.52
N SER A 390 8.59 12.77 -2.18
CA SER A 390 9.18 13.90 -1.44
C SER A 390 10.66 14.08 -1.74
N ALA A 391 11.45 13.01 -1.82
CA ALA A 391 12.86 13.07 -2.17
C ALA A 391 13.10 13.66 -3.59
N MET A 392 12.31 13.24 -4.57
CA MET A 392 12.39 13.77 -5.94
C MET A 392 11.90 15.23 -6.03
N ALA A 393 10.84 15.58 -5.31
CA ALA A 393 10.37 16.97 -5.23
C ALA A 393 11.43 17.89 -4.60
N HIS A 394 12.07 17.43 -3.51
CA HIS A 394 13.20 18.14 -2.89
C HIS A 394 14.37 18.29 -3.85
N ALA A 395 14.72 17.24 -4.60
CA ALA A 395 15.78 17.30 -5.59
C ALA A 395 15.50 18.36 -6.67
N VAL A 396 14.30 18.37 -7.25
CA VAL A 396 13.90 19.39 -8.24
C VAL A 396 13.96 20.80 -7.65
N ALA A 397 13.49 20.99 -6.42
CA ALA A 397 13.55 22.28 -5.75
C ALA A 397 15.01 22.76 -5.51
N GLU A 398 15.92 21.84 -5.17
CA GLU A 398 17.34 22.18 -5.02
C GLU A 398 18.01 22.50 -6.36
N VAL A 399 17.67 21.78 -7.44
CA VAL A 399 18.15 22.13 -8.79
C VAL A 399 17.66 23.52 -9.19
N GLU A 400 16.37 23.81 -8.99
CA GLU A 400 15.79 25.14 -9.26
C GLU A 400 16.48 26.23 -8.43
N ARG A 401 16.74 25.98 -7.15
CA ARG A 401 17.39 26.94 -6.25
C ARG A 401 18.85 27.21 -6.62
N VAL A 402 19.61 26.20 -7.03
CA VAL A 402 21.05 26.30 -7.28
C VAL A 402 21.36 26.69 -8.71
N ASP A 403 20.66 26.10 -9.67
CA ASP A 403 20.96 26.24 -11.10
C ASP A 403 19.96 27.13 -11.84
N GLY A 404 18.72 27.28 -11.32
CA GLY A 404 17.69 28.13 -11.90
C GLY A 404 17.46 27.84 -13.39
N PRO A 405 17.43 28.88 -14.27
CA PRO A 405 17.32 28.68 -15.72
C PRO A 405 18.46 27.84 -16.34
N GLY A 406 19.59 27.69 -15.65
CA GLY A 406 20.71 26.86 -16.07
C GLY A 406 20.58 25.37 -15.73
N ALA A 407 19.43 24.93 -15.19
CA ALA A 407 19.19 23.54 -14.78
C ALA A 407 19.49 22.53 -15.90
N ALA A 408 19.02 22.79 -17.13
CA ALA A 408 19.28 21.90 -18.27
C ALA A 408 20.78 21.71 -18.53
N ALA A 409 21.52 22.83 -18.60
CA ALA A 409 22.95 22.81 -18.86
C ALA A 409 23.72 22.12 -17.72
N ALA A 410 23.31 22.35 -16.46
CA ALA A 410 23.88 21.67 -15.29
C ALA A 410 23.65 20.15 -15.34
N GLY A 411 22.51 19.71 -15.88
CA GLY A 411 22.19 18.30 -16.14
C GLY A 411 22.76 17.74 -17.44
N GLY A 412 23.53 18.52 -18.22
CA GLY A 412 24.10 18.05 -19.49
C GLY A 412 23.12 18.01 -20.67
N HIS A 413 22.05 18.79 -20.61
CA HIS A 413 21.00 18.87 -21.62
C HIS A 413 20.89 20.29 -22.24
N GLY A 414 20.21 20.38 -23.39
CA GLY A 414 19.98 21.65 -24.08
C GLY A 414 18.90 22.50 -23.41
N GLU A 415 18.96 23.82 -23.59
CA GLU A 415 17.99 24.77 -23.01
C GLU A 415 16.55 24.58 -23.54
N ASP A 416 16.40 23.99 -24.73
CA ASP A 416 15.10 23.67 -25.34
C ASP A 416 14.57 22.28 -24.93
N ALA A 417 15.06 21.71 -23.82
CA ALA A 417 14.64 20.39 -23.37
C ALA A 417 13.13 20.36 -23.07
N PRO A 418 12.40 19.32 -23.54
CA PRO A 418 10.93 19.29 -23.51
C PRO A 418 10.32 19.20 -22.10
N TYR A 419 11.15 18.90 -21.11
CA TYR A 419 10.77 18.77 -19.70
C TYR A 419 10.99 20.05 -18.89
N LEU A 420 11.41 21.14 -19.51
CA LEU A 420 11.56 22.43 -18.83
C LEU A 420 10.30 23.26 -19.01
N ASP A 421 9.81 23.83 -17.91
CA ASP A 421 8.79 24.86 -17.97
C ASP A 421 9.37 26.08 -18.70
N PRO A 422 8.78 26.51 -19.83
CA PRO A 422 9.36 27.59 -20.65
C PRO A 422 9.37 28.96 -19.95
N ALA A 423 8.56 29.16 -18.91
CA ALA A 423 8.46 30.43 -18.21
C ALA A 423 9.43 30.52 -17.02
N THR A 424 9.72 29.39 -16.38
CA THR A 424 10.47 29.33 -15.11
C THR A 424 11.80 28.59 -15.21
N GLY A 425 12.00 27.76 -16.24
CA GLY A 425 13.16 26.87 -16.38
C GLY A 425 13.14 25.69 -15.39
N ARG A 426 12.03 25.49 -14.67
CA ARG A 426 11.85 24.41 -13.69
C ARG A 426 11.69 23.07 -14.40
N ILE A 427 12.29 22.02 -13.83
CA ILE A 427 12.16 20.65 -14.33
C ILE A 427 10.78 20.08 -14.00
N ASP A 428 10.03 19.70 -15.05
CA ASP A 428 8.87 18.82 -14.98
C ASP A 428 9.30 17.37 -15.21
N LEU A 429 9.43 16.61 -14.11
CA LEU A 429 9.83 15.19 -14.18
C LEU A 429 8.85 14.31 -14.97
N ASP A 430 7.58 14.71 -15.10
CA ASP A 430 6.59 13.90 -15.80
C ASP A 430 6.68 14.11 -17.33
N ALA A 431 7.41 15.13 -17.77
CA ALA A 431 7.71 15.42 -19.17
C ALA A 431 9.09 14.89 -19.62
N VAL A 432 9.88 14.28 -18.72
CA VAL A 432 11.18 13.69 -19.03
C VAL A 432 11.02 12.52 -20.02
N PRO A 433 11.72 12.53 -21.17
CA PRO A 433 11.71 11.40 -22.12
C PRO A 433 12.18 10.10 -21.47
N LEU A 434 11.56 8.98 -21.82
CA LEU A 434 11.81 7.67 -21.19
C LEU A 434 12.91 6.84 -21.89
N ASP A 435 13.68 7.45 -22.79
CA ASP A 435 14.70 6.81 -23.64
C ASP A 435 16.13 7.37 -23.43
N ASP A 436 16.37 8.09 -22.33
CA ASP A 436 17.70 8.61 -21.99
C ASP A 436 18.73 7.51 -21.69
N GLU A 437 19.64 7.28 -22.63
CA GLU A 437 20.70 6.27 -22.54
C GLU A 437 21.67 6.45 -21.35
N PRO A 438 22.13 7.67 -20.99
CA PRO A 438 22.88 7.88 -19.74
C PRO A 438 22.18 7.33 -18.50
N THR A 439 20.86 7.52 -18.38
CA THR A 439 20.06 6.99 -17.28
C THR A 439 20.07 5.46 -17.27
N TYR A 440 19.83 4.82 -18.41
CA TYR A 440 19.89 3.36 -18.48
C TYR A 440 21.32 2.82 -18.24
N ARG A 441 22.36 3.56 -18.61
CA ARG A 441 23.75 3.19 -18.28
C ARG A 441 23.99 3.20 -16.77
N LEU A 442 23.47 4.20 -16.04
CA LEU A 442 23.53 4.22 -14.58
C LEU A 442 22.82 2.99 -13.99
N VAL A 443 21.61 2.69 -14.47
CA VAL A 443 20.83 1.52 -14.05
C VAL A 443 21.62 0.23 -14.29
N ARG A 444 22.10 -0.03 -15.52
CA ARG A 444 22.89 -1.22 -15.88
C ARG A 444 24.18 -1.36 -15.08
N SER A 445 24.76 -0.27 -14.61
CA SER A 445 25.95 -0.29 -13.74
C SER A 445 25.66 -0.72 -12.29
N ALA A 446 24.38 -0.94 -11.94
CA ALA A 446 23.90 -1.26 -10.59
C ALA A 446 24.27 -0.21 -9.52
N ARG A 447 24.56 1.04 -9.95
CA ARG A 447 24.80 2.22 -9.09
C ARG A 447 23.48 2.88 -8.66
N THR A 448 22.51 2.05 -8.30
CA THR A 448 21.12 2.44 -8.07
C THR A 448 20.77 2.64 -6.58
N LEU A 449 21.78 2.85 -5.73
CA LEU A 449 21.56 3.16 -4.31
C LEU A 449 20.68 4.41 -4.18
N GLY A 450 19.61 4.32 -3.40
CA GLY A 450 18.63 5.40 -3.25
C GLY A 450 17.62 5.53 -4.41
N CYS A 451 17.75 4.78 -5.51
CA CYS A 451 16.76 4.78 -6.58
C CYS A 451 15.55 3.91 -6.21
N PHE A 452 14.35 4.35 -6.59
CA PHE A 452 13.10 3.67 -6.25
C PHE A 452 13.02 2.26 -6.84
N GLN A 453 12.52 1.28 -6.08
CA GLN A 453 12.35 -0.15 -6.44
C GLN A 453 13.62 -0.94 -6.80
N ILE A 454 14.72 -0.31 -7.23
CA ILE A 454 15.92 -0.99 -7.77
C ILE A 454 17.17 -0.83 -6.90
N GLU A 455 17.03 -0.46 -5.62
CA GLU A 455 18.18 -0.29 -4.72
C GLU A 455 18.57 -1.55 -3.92
N SER A 456 17.65 -2.48 -3.68
CA SER A 456 17.93 -3.62 -2.79
C SER A 456 19.05 -4.52 -3.34
N PRO A 457 19.81 -5.24 -2.50
CA PRO A 457 20.94 -6.05 -2.97
C PRO A 457 20.58 -7.01 -4.11
N GLY A 458 19.45 -7.73 -3.99
CA GLY A 458 19.04 -8.65 -5.04
C GLY A 458 18.42 -7.96 -6.27
N GLN A 459 17.81 -6.78 -6.12
CA GLN A 459 17.42 -5.99 -7.29
C GLN A 459 18.63 -5.47 -8.06
N ARG A 460 19.66 -4.99 -7.36
CA ARG A 460 20.91 -4.55 -7.97
C ARG A 460 21.61 -5.68 -8.71
N GLU A 461 21.57 -6.89 -8.16
CA GLU A 461 22.04 -8.08 -8.84
C GLU A 461 21.20 -8.40 -10.08
N LEU A 462 19.87 -8.35 -9.98
CA LEU A 462 18.98 -8.59 -11.11
C LEU A 462 19.21 -7.59 -12.23
N VAL A 463 19.19 -6.29 -11.94
CA VAL A 463 19.43 -5.22 -12.91
C VAL A 463 20.79 -5.39 -13.58
N GLY A 464 21.84 -5.76 -12.83
CA GLY A 464 23.16 -6.02 -13.39
C GLY A 464 23.21 -7.21 -14.37
N ARG A 465 22.39 -8.24 -14.15
CA ARG A 465 22.28 -9.42 -15.04
C ARG A 465 21.31 -9.20 -16.20
N PHE A 466 20.20 -8.51 -15.95
CA PHE A 466 19.16 -8.24 -16.93
C PHE A 466 19.56 -7.13 -17.91
N ALA A 467 20.31 -6.15 -17.41
CA ALA A 467 20.80 -5.00 -18.14
C ALA A 467 19.71 -4.23 -18.91
N PRO A 468 18.69 -3.65 -18.22
CA PRO A 468 17.58 -2.92 -18.86
C PRO A 468 18.03 -1.89 -19.90
N GLN A 469 17.34 -1.83 -21.03
CA GLN A 469 17.64 -0.92 -22.15
C GLN A 469 16.56 0.11 -22.42
N ASP A 470 15.34 -0.17 -22.01
CA ASP A 470 14.19 0.70 -22.24
C ASP A 470 13.20 0.64 -21.07
N PHE A 471 12.11 1.40 -21.20
CA PHE A 471 11.11 1.51 -20.16
C PHE A 471 10.38 0.17 -19.93
N ALA A 472 10.15 -0.61 -20.99
CA ALA A 472 9.48 -1.91 -20.90
C ALA A 472 10.34 -2.95 -20.16
N ASP A 473 11.67 -2.89 -20.32
CA ASP A 473 12.59 -3.66 -19.50
C ASP A 473 12.45 -3.26 -18.01
N LEU A 474 12.38 -1.97 -17.66
CA LEU A 474 12.15 -1.55 -16.27
C LEU A 474 10.81 -2.08 -15.70
N VAL A 475 9.74 -2.06 -16.49
CA VAL A 475 8.45 -2.68 -16.10
C VAL A 475 8.63 -4.17 -15.79
N THR A 476 9.41 -4.87 -16.61
CA THR A 476 9.69 -6.30 -16.47
C THR A 476 10.56 -6.58 -15.24
N ASP A 477 11.64 -5.82 -15.03
CA ASP A 477 12.56 -5.94 -13.89
C ASP A 477 11.83 -5.88 -12.54
N ILE A 478 11.01 -4.84 -12.37
CA ILE A 478 10.19 -4.60 -11.16
C ILE A 478 9.24 -5.79 -10.88
N SER A 479 8.86 -6.53 -11.92
CA SER A 479 7.94 -7.64 -11.82
C SER A 479 8.61 -8.96 -11.45
N LEU A 480 9.89 -9.14 -11.81
CA LEU A 480 10.63 -10.40 -11.65
C LEU A 480 11.15 -10.64 -10.23
N PHE A 481 11.58 -9.60 -9.51
CA PHE A 481 12.22 -9.78 -8.21
C PHE A 481 11.23 -10.01 -7.05
N ARG A 482 10.65 -11.22 -6.98
CA ARG A 482 9.66 -11.62 -5.97
C ARG A 482 9.92 -13.03 -5.44
N PRO A 483 9.50 -13.36 -4.19
CA PRO A 483 9.73 -14.68 -3.61
C PRO A 483 9.22 -15.87 -4.43
N GLY A 484 8.18 -15.69 -5.25
CA GLY A 484 7.67 -16.73 -6.16
C GLY A 484 8.63 -17.00 -7.33
N PRO A 485 8.79 -16.06 -8.28
CA PRO A 485 9.70 -16.19 -9.43
C PRO A 485 11.13 -16.60 -9.08
N VAL A 486 11.67 -16.12 -7.96
CA VAL A 486 13.03 -16.47 -7.49
C VAL A 486 13.11 -17.93 -7.02
N LYS A 487 12.06 -18.45 -6.37
CA LYS A 487 12.02 -19.85 -5.90
C LYS A 487 11.80 -20.87 -7.02
N SER A 488 11.20 -20.46 -8.14
CA SER A 488 10.89 -21.33 -9.28
C SER A 488 11.96 -21.31 -10.39
N ASP A 489 13.08 -20.60 -10.20
CA ASP A 489 14.18 -20.41 -11.18
C ASP A 489 13.72 -19.96 -12.58
N MET A 490 12.54 -19.35 -12.70
CA MET A 490 12.00 -18.90 -13.99
C MET A 490 12.66 -17.65 -14.54
N ILE A 491 13.35 -16.90 -13.66
CA ILE A 491 14.11 -15.71 -14.04
C ILE A 491 15.29 -16.11 -14.93
N THR A 492 15.94 -17.25 -14.63
CA THR A 492 17.15 -17.67 -15.34
C THR A 492 16.91 -17.93 -16.84
N PRO A 493 15.90 -18.71 -17.27
CA PRO A 493 15.57 -18.87 -18.69
C PRO A 493 15.29 -17.55 -19.42
N PHE A 494 14.51 -16.66 -18.79
CA PHE A 494 14.22 -15.34 -19.37
C PHE A 494 15.51 -14.52 -19.56
N LEU A 495 16.35 -14.41 -18.53
CA LEU A 495 17.61 -13.67 -18.61
C LEU A 495 18.54 -14.26 -19.66
N ARG A 496 18.68 -15.59 -19.73
CA ARG A 496 19.54 -16.25 -20.73
C ARG A 496 19.04 -15.98 -22.15
N ALA A 497 17.73 -16.02 -22.38
CA ALA A 497 17.14 -15.71 -23.67
C ALA A 497 17.32 -14.23 -24.05
N ARG A 498 17.08 -13.31 -23.09
CA ARG A 498 17.26 -11.87 -23.31
C ARG A 498 18.71 -11.51 -23.65
N GLN A 499 19.68 -12.15 -23.01
CA GLN A 499 21.11 -11.98 -23.28
C GLN A 499 21.58 -12.71 -24.56
N GLY A 500 20.68 -13.45 -25.24
CA GLY A 500 21.00 -14.21 -26.45
C GLY A 500 21.85 -15.46 -26.21
N TRP A 501 21.94 -15.95 -24.97
CA TRP A 501 22.64 -17.18 -24.64
C TRP A 501 21.81 -18.42 -24.97
N ASP A 502 20.47 -18.30 -24.90
CA ASP A 502 19.51 -19.31 -25.32
C ASP A 502 18.49 -18.70 -26.31
N PRO A 503 17.84 -19.48 -27.18
CA PRO A 503 16.72 -18.98 -27.98
C PRO A 503 15.48 -18.73 -27.09
N PRO A 504 14.61 -17.74 -27.42
CA PRO A 504 13.32 -17.55 -26.76
C PRO A 504 12.46 -18.82 -26.83
N GLN A 505 11.76 -19.13 -25.74
CA GLN A 505 10.90 -20.31 -25.67
C GLN A 505 9.63 -20.07 -26.50
N ARG A 506 9.36 -20.93 -27.48
CA ARG A 506 8.09 -20.95 -28.22
C ARG A 506 7.19 -22.05 -27.68
N VAL A 507 5.97 -21.68 -27.32
CA VAL A 507 4.99 -22.59 -26.73
C VAL A 507 4.00 -23.02 -27.81
N HIS A 508 3.31 -22.06 -28.42
CA HIS A 508 2.31 -22.30 -29.46
C HIS A 508 1.97 -20.99 -30.20
N PRO A 509 1.70 -21.00 -31.53
CA PRO A 509 1.43 -19.78 -32.30
C PRO A 509 0.30 -18.89 -31.77
N LEU A 510 -0.68 -19.46 -31.06
CA LEU A 510 -1.77 -18.69 -30.44
C LEU A 510 -1.37 -17.91 -29.17
N VAL A 511 -0.28 -18.31 -28.50
CA VAL A 511 0.16 -17.70 -27.23
C VAL A 511 1.48 -16.95 -27.36
N ASP A 512 2.34 -17.34 -28.29
CA ASP A 512 3.65 -16.74 -28.52
C ASP A 512 3.61 -15.20 -28.68
N PRO A 513 2.64 -14.59 -29.39
CA PRO A 513 2.56 -13.12 -29.51
C PRO A 513 2.37 -12.40 -28.17
N ALA A 514 1.70 -13.02 -27.19
CA ALA A 514 1.52 -12.43 -25.88
C ALA A 514 2.76 -12.59 -24.97
N LEU A 515 3.64 -13.55 -25.28
CA LEU A 515 4.83 -13.88 -24.49
C LEU A 515 6.12 -13.36 -25.13
N GLU A 516 6.05 -12.73 -26.30
CA GLU A 516 7.21 -12.24 -27.05
C GLU A 516 8.07 -11.29 -26.22
N GLU A 517 7.43 -10.33 -25.53
CA GLU A 517 8.10 -9.34 -24.68
C GLU A 517 8.89 -9.95 -23.51
N THR A 518 8.52 -11.17 -23.08
CA THR A 518 9.14 -11.89 -21.97
C THR A 518 9.78 -13.19 -22.43
N CYS A 519 10.17 -13.26 -23.71
CA CYS A 519 10.90 -14.38 -24.31
C CYS A 519 10.27 -15.77 -24.08
N GLY A 520 8.94 -15.84 -24.00
CA GLY A 520 8.20 -17.09 -23.78
C GLY A 520 7.82 -17.40 -22.33
N VAL A 521 8.18 -16.54 -21.36
CA VAL A 521 7.89 -16.73 -19.93
C VAL A 521 6.68 -15.88 -19.52
N VAL A 522 5.73 -16.42 -18.77
CA VAL A 522 4.62 -15.62 -18.22
C VAL A 522 5.12 -14.83 -17.01
N VAL A 523 5.03 -13.50 -17.11
CA VAL A 523 5.33 -12.55 -16.02
C VAL A 523 4.06 -11.81 -15.60
N PHE A 524 3.21 -11.44 -16.56
CA PHE A 524 2.12 -10.51 -16.32
C PHE A 524 0.71 -11.13 -16.32
N HIS A 525 -0.20 -10.53 -15.57
CA HIS A 525 -1.64 -10.81 -15.61
C HIS A 525 -2.20 -10.61 -17.02
N GLU A 526 -1.80 -9.53 -17.69
CA GLU A 526 -2.24 -9.15 -19.03
C GLU A 526 -1.84 -10.19 -20.08
N GLN A 527 -0.72 -10.90 -19.86
CA GLN A 527 -0.33 -12.03 -20.70
C GLN A 527 -1.29 -13.20 -20.52
N VAL A 528 -1.64 -13.56 -19.28
CA VAL A 528 -2.60 -14.63 -19.01
C VAL A 528 -3.98 -14.33 -19.57
N ILE A 529 -4.44 -13.08 -19.46
CA ILE A 529 -5.71 -12.65 -20.07
C ILE A 529 -5.67 -12.88 -21.58
N ARG A 530 -4.58 -12.46 -22.25
CA ARG A 530 -4.40 -12.68 -23.69
C ARG A 530 -4.31 -14.16 -24.07
N LEU A 531 -3.60 -14.96 -23.28
CA LEU A 531 -3.49 -16.42 -23.48
C LEU A 531 -4.87 -17.08 -23.40
N VAL A 532 -5.67 -16.76 -22.38
CA VAL A 532 -7.02 -17.30 -22.24
C VAL A 532 -7.89 -16.86 -23.42
N ALA A 533 -7.91 -15.57 -23.76
CA ALA A 533 -8.69 -15.05 -24.86
C ALA A 533 -8.32 -15.68 -26.21
N SER A 534 -7.03 -15.84 -26.51
CA SER A 534 -6.59 -16.41 -27.79
C SER A 534 -6.84 -17.92 -27.89
N THR A 535 -6.70 -18.65 -26.78
CA THR A 535 -6.85 -20.10 -26.73
C THR A 535 -8.29 -20.58 -26.59
N THR A 536 -9.20 -19.75 -26.06
CA THR A 536 -10.61 -20.12 -25.88
C THR A 536 -11.56 -19.35 -26.79
N GLY A 537 -11.19 -18.12 -27.17
CA GLY A 537 -12.01 -17.24 -27.98
C GLY A 537 -12.96 -16.32 -27.24
N VAL A 538 -12.92 -16.34 -25.91
CA VAL A 538 -13.65 -15.38 -25.09
C VAL A 538 -13.04 -13.98 -25.22
N ASP A 539 -13.80 -12.95 -24.83
CA ASP A 539 -13.29 -11.59 -24.80
C ASP A 539 -12.32 -11.35 -23.61
N LEU A 540 -11.66 -10.19 -23.60
CA LEU A 540 -10.67 -9.86 -22.56
C LEU A 540 -11.30 -9.70 -21.16
N ALA A 541 -12.59 -9.34 -21.10
CA ALA A 541 -13.33 -9.18 -19.86
C ALA A 541 -13.60 -10.53 -19.19
N GLU A 542 -14.10 -11.50 -19.96
CA GLU A 542 -14.30 -12.88 -19.51
C GLU A 542 -12.96 -13.55 -19.19
N ALA A 543 -11.91 -13.27 -19.97
CA ALA A 543 -10.57 -13.77 -19.71
C ALA A 543 -9.96 -13.26 -18.38
N ASP A 544 -10.23 -12.02 -17.94
CA ASP A 544 -9.82 -11.57 -16.60
C ASP A 544 -10.55 -12.32 -15.48
N GLU A 545 -11.83 -12.65 -15.66
CA GLU A 545 -12.58 -13.46 -14.69
C GLU A 545 -12.06 -14.91 -14.61
N VAL A 546 -11.60 -15.48 -15.73
CA VAL A 546 -10.85 -16.75 -15.72
C VAL A 546 -9.52 -16.60 -14.96
N ARG A 547 -8.75 -15.54 -15.24
CA ARG A 547 -7.48 -15.25 -14.56
C ARG A 547 -7.65 -15.10 -13.04
N ARG A 548 -8.77 -14.53 -12.56
CA ARG A 548 -9.12 -14.49 -11.13
C ARG A 548 -9.26 -15.89 -10.53
N ARG A 549 -10.04 -16.75 -11.19
CA ARG A 549 -10.30 -18.12 -10.73
C ARG A 549 -9.02 -18.96 -10.67
N LEU A 550 -8.08 -18.73 -11.59
CA LEU A 550 -6.77 -19.39 -11.59
C LEU A 550 -5.94 -19.11 -10.31
N GLY A 551 -6.27 -18.10 -9.51
CA GLY A 551 -5.53 -17.77 -8.28
C GLY A 551 -5.65 -18.77 -7.12
N THR A 552 -6.55 -19.77 -7.21
CA THR A 552 -6.76 -20.79 -6.17
C THR A 552 -6.62 -22.19 -6.75
N ARG A 553 -6.26 -23.19 -5.93
CA ARG A 553 -6.13 -24.58 -6.42
C ARG A 553 -7.46 -25.15 -6.90
N GLU A 554 -8.53 -24.84 -6.17
CA GLU A 554 -9.90 -25.22 -6.53
C GLU A 554 -10.31 -24.58 -7.85
N GLY A 555 -10.11 -23.26 -7.99
CA GLY A 555 -10.43 -22.55 -9.22
C GLY A 555 -9.57 -22.97 -10.42
N GLN A 556 -8.32 -23.40 -10.23
CA GLN A 556 -7.53 -24.01 -11.30
C GLN A 556 -8.14 -25.31 -11.81
N ALA A 557 -8.62 -26.19 -10.93
CA ALA A 557 -9.24 -27.44 -11.33
C ALA A 557 -10.52 -27.20 -12.16
N GLU A 558 -11.35 -26.26 -11.72
CA GLU A 558 -12.57 -25.85 -12.44
C GLU A 558 -12.26 -25.23 -13.81
N VAL A 559 -11.32 -24.28 -13.85
CA VAL A 559 -10.92 -23.64 -15.11
C VAL A 559 -10.32 -24.68 -16.06
N ARG A 560 -9.55 -25.65 -15.56
CA ARG A 560 -8.99 -26.73 -16.38
C ARG A 560 -10.06 -27.49 -17.13
N GLU A 561 -11.07 -27.97 -16.41
CA GLU A 561 -12.16 -28.75 -16.98
C GLU A 561 -12.91 -27.98 -18.08
N GLN A 562 -13.12 -26.68 -17.87
CA GLN A 562 -13.81 -25.80 -18.81
C GLN A 562 -12.92 -25.39 -20.01
N TRP A 563 -11.61 -25.23 -19.80
CA TRP A 563 -10.68 -24.67 -20.78
C TRP A 563 -10.32 -25.66 -21.88
N PHE A 564 -10.06 -26.93 -21.54
CA PHE A 564 -9.62 -27.94 -22.53
C PHE A 564 -10.57 -28.11 -23.73
N PRO A 565 -11.90 -28.22 -23.54
CA PRO A 565 -12.84 -28.28 -24.66
C PRO A 565 -12.79 -27.03 -25.56
N LEU A 566 -12.63 -25.85 -24.97
CA LEU A 566 -12.55 -24.58 -25.71
C LEU A 566 -11.24 -24.47 -26.49
N ALA A 567 -10.12 -24.90 -25.89
CA ALA A 567 -8.81 -24.97 -26.53
C ALA A 567 -8.81 -25.92 -27.72
N ALA A 568 -9.42 -27.11 -27.58
CA ALA A 568 -9.57 -28.06 -28.68
C ALA A 568 -10.39 -27.45 -29.84
N ALA A 569 -11.45 -26.69 -29.54
CA ALA A 569 -12.24 -25.98 -30.55
C ALA A 569 -11.45 -24.86 -31.28
N ARG A 570 -10.39 -24.34 -30.65
CA ARG A 570 -9.41 -23.42 -31.26
C ARG A 570 -8.26 -24.11 -31.98
N GLY A 571 -8.27 -25.44 -32.04
CA GLY A 571 -7.34 -26.24 -32.82
C GLY A 571 -6.05 -26.64 -32.10
N LEU A 572 -5.99 -26.51 -30.77
CA LEU A 572 -4.88 -27.07 -30.00
C LEU A 572 -5.04 -28.59 -29.90
N ASP A 573 -4.00 -29.34 -30.28
CA ASP A 573 -3.97 -30.77 -30.01
C ASP A 573 -3.79 -31.08 -28.50
N GLY A 574 -3.96 -32.33 -28.09
CA GLY A 574 -3.90 -32.70 -26.67
C GLY A 574 -2.56 -32.40 -26.00
N ALA A 575 -1.43 -32.52 -26.73
CA ALA A 575 -0.10 -32.27 -26.17
C ALA A 575 0.23 -30.77 -26.15
N GLU A 576 -0.22 -30.02 -27.15
CA GLU A 576 -0.16 -28.56 -27.20
C GLU A 576 -1.00 -27.92 -26.10
N ALA A 577 -2.23 -28.41 -25.92
CA ALA A 577 -3.13 -27.94 -24.88
C ALA A 577 -2.55 -28.16 -23.48
N GLU A 578 -1.95 -29.31 -23.19
CA GLU A 578 -1.29 -29.55 -21.90
C GLU A 578 -0.10 -28.61 -21.68
N ARG A 579 0.74 -28.37 -22.69
CA ARG A 579 1.86 -27.42 -22.57
C ARG A 579 1.38 -26.00 -22.27
N VAL A 580 0.34 -25.53 -22.96
CA VAL A 580 -0.25 -24.21 -22.70
C VAL A 580 -0.92 -24.17 -21.31
N TRP A 581 -1.55 -25.27 -20.90
CA TRP A 581 -2.13 -25.39 -19.58
C TRP A 581 -1.07 -25.32 -18.47
N GLU A 582 0.09 -25.97 -18.63
CA GLU A 582 1.20 -25.88 -17.68
C GLU A 582 1.64 -24.42 -17.48
N VAL A 583 1.71 -23.64 -18.56
CA VAL A 583 2.02 -22.21 -18.52
C VAL A 583 0.94 -21.41 -17.76
N LEU A 584 -0.35 -21.69 -18.03
CA LEU A 584 -1.48 -21.05 -17.34
C LEU A 584 -1.57 -21.44 -15.86
N ALA A 585 -1.27 -22.70 -15.51
CA ALA A 585 -1.35 -23.20 -14.14
C ALA A 585 -0.18 -22.70 -13.28
N ALA A 586 1.00 -22.53 -13.89
CA ALA A 586 2.16 -21.97 -13.21
C ALA A 586 1.87 -20.54 -12.70
N PHE A 587 1.17 -19.71 -13.49
CA PHE A 587 0.84 -18.32 -13.20
C PHE A 587 0.35 -18.02 -11.78
N ALA A 588 -0.49 -18.87 -11.20
CA ALA A 588 -1.18 -18.58 -9.94
C ALA A 588 -0.24 -18.32 -8.76
N SER A 589 1.01 -18.77 -8.88
CA SER A 589 2.02 -18.59 -7.84
C SER A 589 2.80 -17.28 -7.97
N PHE A 590 2.73 -16.57 -9.11
CA PHE A 590 3.72 -15.51 -9.40
C PHE A 590 3.32 -14.38 -10.36
N GLY A 591 2.19 -14.46 -11.06
CA GLY A 591 1.78 -13.42 -12.00
C GLY A 591 1.72 -12.02 -11.38
N PHE A 592 2.09 -10.99 -12.15
CA PHE A 592 2.07 -9.60 -11.69
C PHE A 592 1.23 -8.68 -12.58
N CYS A 593 0.65 -7.62 -12.02
CA CYS A 593 -0.12 -6.66 -12.82
C CYS A 593 0.83 -5.73 -13.57
N LYS A 594 0.87 -5.81 -14.91
CA LYS A 594 1.74 -4.99 -15.75
C LYS A 594 1.42 -3.52 -15.62
N ALA A 595 0.14 -3.15 -15.55
CA ALA A 595 -0.26 -1.75 -15.35
C ALA A 595 0.31 -1.16 -14.06
N HIS A 596 0.28 -1.92 -12.96
CA HIS A 596 0.89 -1.51 -11.70
C HIS A 596 2.42 -1.44 -11.79
N ALA A 597 3.05 -2.42 -12.44
CA ALA A 597 4.50 -2.41 -12.68
C ALA A 597 4.93 -1.18 -13.49
N ALA A 598 4.18 -0.83 -14.53
CA ALA A 598 4.46 0.34 -15.36
C ALA A 598 4.32 1.65 -14.57
N ALA A 599 3.29 1.75 -13.74
CA ALA A 599 3.12 2.91 -12.85
C ALA A 599 4.29 3.08 -11.86
N PHE A 600 4.91 1.97 -11.40
CA PHE A 600 6.12 2.02 -10.57
C PHE A 600 7.41 2.20 -11.36
N ALA A 601 7.47 1.75 -12.62
CA ALA A 601 8.64 1.99 -13.47
C ALA A 601 8.88 3.48 -13.73
N LEU A 602 7.82 4.30 -13.75
CA LEU A 602 7.94 5.76 -13.93
C LEU A 602 8.76 6.45 -12.80
N PRO A 603 8.39 6.39 -11.52
CA PRO A 603 9.21 6.96 -10.45
C PRO A 603 10.57 6.26 -10.29
N THR A 604 10.69 4.97 -10.65
CA THR A 604 11.98 4.29 -10.74
C THR A 604 12.89 4.98 -11.75
N TYR A 605 12.39 5.20 -12.97
CA TYR A 605 13.10 5.90 -14.02
C TYR A 605 13.43 7.35 -13.63
N GLN A 606 12.45 8.10 -13.13
CA GLN A 606 12.63 9.50 -12.69
C GLN A 606 13.71 9.62 -11.59
N SER A 607 13.72 8.71 -10.61
CA SER A 607 14.75 8.70 -9.57
C SER A 607 16.15 8.39 -10.12
N ALA A 608 16.25 7.45 -11.07
CA ALA A 608 17.51 7.15 -11.75
C ALA A 608 17.98 8.30 -12.66
N TRP A 609 17.04 8.98 -13.33
CA TRP A 609 17.31 10.14 -14.18
C TRP A 609 17.85 11.30 -13.35
N LEU A 610 17.20 11.62 -12.23
CA LEU A 610 17.69 12.62 -11.27
C LEU A 610 19.08 12.25 -10.73
N LYS A 611 19.31 10.97 -10.40
CA LYS A 611 20.64 10.53 -9.95
C LYS A 611 21.69 10.64 -11.05
N THR A 612 21.30 10.48 -12.31
CA THR A 612 22.24 10.56 -13.44
C THR A 612 22.65 12.00 -13.72
N HIS A 613 21.69 12.91 -13.77
CA HIS A 613 21.90 14.28 -14.26
C HIS A 613 22.03 15.32 -13.16
N HIS A 614 21.44 15.07 -11.99
CA HIS A 614 21.47 15.96 -10.82
C HIS A 614 21.81 15.20 -9.52
N PRO A 615 22.92 14.46 -9.46
CA PRO A 615 23.21 13.51 -8.37
C PRO A 615 23.26 14.16 -6.99
N ALA A 616 23.82 15.37 -6.88
CA ALA A 616 23.91 16.08 -5.59
C ALA A 616 22.52 16.43 -5.04
N ALA A 617 21.63 16.97 -5.89
CA ALA A 617 20.26 17.31 -5.52
C ALA A 617 19.43 16.07 -5.20
N PHE A 618 19.59 15.01 -6.00
CA PHE A 618 18.94 13.73 -5.75
C PHE A 618 19.32 13.15 -4.37
N LEU A 619 20.63 13.07 -4.08
CA LEU A 619 21.11 12.51 -2.82
C LEU A 619 20.75 13.39 -1.61
N ALA A 620 20.71 14.72 -1.76
CA ALA A 620 20.18 15.61 -0.74
C ALA A 620 18.71 15.32 -0.42
N GLY A 621 17.89 15.05 -1.44
CA GLY A 621 16.50 14.61 -1.28
C GLY A 621 16.40 13.26 -0.56
N VAL A 622 17.22 12.27 -0.94
CA VAL A 622 17.27 10.95 -0.30
C VAL A 622 17.70 11.06 1.18
N LEU A 623 18.71 11.87 1.50
CA LEU A 623 19.19 12.07 2.87
C LEU A 623 18.18 12.81 3.76
N THR A 624 17.39 13.70 3.17
CA THR A 624 16.36 14.49 3.86
C THR A 624 15.12 13.64 4.16
N HIS A 625 14.60 12.94 3.16
CA HIS A 625 13.32 12.22 3.27
C HIS A 625 13.45 10.73 3.61
N ASP A 626 14.66 10.18 3.58
CA ASP A 626 14.99 8.79 3.95
C ASP A 626 14.02 7.77 3.31
N PRO A 627 13.91 7.73 1.96
CA PRO A 627 12.96 6.87 1.27
C PRO A 627 13.44 5.42 1.13
N GLY A 628 14.74 5.18 1.30
CA GLY A 628 15.39 3.92 0.99
C GLY A 628 15.71 3.05 2.20
N MET A 629 16.37 1.92 1.97
CA MET A 629 16.69 0.93 3.00
C MET A 629 18.08 1.09 3.63
N TYR A 630 18.96 1.87 3.00
CA TYR A 630 20.36 1.98 3.42
C TYR A 630 20.57 3.10 4.44
N PRO A 631 21.47 2.91 5.43
CA PRO A 631 21.77 3.96 6.39
C PRO A 631 22.44 5.15 5.71
N LYS A 632 22.16 6.37 6.20
CA LYS A 632 22.68 7.63 5.65
C LYS A 632 24.19 7.64 5.39
N ARG A 633 24.99 6.97 6.23
CA ARG A 633 26.45 6.84 6.03
C ARG A 633 26.82 6.28 4.66
N LEU A 634 26.09 5.26 4.19
CA LEU A 634 26.36 4.61 2.91
C LEU A 634 25.93 5.50 1.74
N VAL A 635 24.85 6.26 1.92
CA VAL A 635 24.39 7.28 0.94
C VAL A 635 25.45 8.38 0.80
N LEU A 636 26.07 8.81 1.90
CA LEU A 636 27.17 9.79 1.88
C LEU A 636 28.43 9.25 1.19
N ASP A 637 28.77 7.97 1.40
CA ASP A 637 29.88 7.32 0.70
C ASP A 637 29.60 7.22 -0.81
N ASP A 638 28.36 6.92 -1.21
CA ASP A 638 27.94 6.94 -2.62
C ASP A 638 28.07 8.35 -3.23
N ALA A 639 27.73 9.40 -2.49
CA ALA A 639 27.94 10.78 -2.91
C ALA A 639 29.42 11.07 -3.22
N ARG A 640 30.33 10.67 -2.32
CA ARG A 640 31.79 10.85 -2.52
C ARG A 640 32.29 10.09 -3.75
N ASN A 641 31.79 8.86 -3.97
CA ASN A 641 32.14 8.06 -5.14
C ASN A 641 31.63 8.66 -6.46
N LEU A 642 30.60 9.52 -6.40
CA LEU A 642 30.11 10.31 -7.54
C LEU A 642 30.84 11.66 -7.68
N GLY A 643 31.88 11.92 -6.88
CA GLY A 643 32.66 13.16 -6.93
C GLY A 643 31.98 14.34 -6.23
N ILE A 644 30.97 14.09 -5.38
CA ILE A 644 30.26 15.14 -4.66
C ILE A 644 30.93 15.39 -3.31
N ALA A 645 31.32 16.64 -3.06
CA ALA A 645 31.85 17.06 -1.77
C ALA A 645 30.75 17.00 -0.69
N VAL A 646 31.07 16.39 0.45
CA VAL A 646 30.18 16.35 1.63
C VAL A 646 30.80 17.24 2.70
N LEU A 647 30.19 18.41 2.89
CA LEU A 647 30.69 19.43 3.83
C LEU A 647 30.25 19.13 5.26
N GLY A 648 31.02 19.65 6.22
CA GLY A 648 30.66 19.61 7.64
C GLY A 648 29.49 20.53 7.97
N LEU A 649 28.98 20.44 9.20
CA LEU A 649 27.96 21.37 9.68
C LEU A 649 28.56 22.77 9.88
N ASP A 650 27.84 23.78 9.40
CA ASP A 650 28.17 25.19 9.54
C ASP A 650 26.96 25.94 10.13
N VAL A 651 27.18 26.66 11.23
CA VAL A 651 26.10 27.35 11.96
C VAL A 651 25.43 28.48 11.17
N ASN A 652 26.10 29.03 10.16
CA ASN A 652 25.63 30.12 9.33
C ASN A 652 25.01 29.64 8.01
N ALA A 653 25.42 28.48 7.50
CA ALA A 653 24.98 27.97 6.21
C ALA A 653 24.04 26.74 6.29
N SER A 654 24.14 25.91 7.34
CA SER A 654 23.33 24.69 7.45
C SER A 654 21.86 24.99 7.78
N ASP A 655 20.98 24.14 7.27
CA ASP A 655 19.52 24.18 7.47
C ASP A 655 19.04 22.87 8.14
N ALA A 656 17.75 22.78 8.46
CA ALA A 656 17.13 21.57 9.01
C ALA A 656 17.09 20.38 8.03
N VAL A 657 17.34 20.64 6.74
CA VAL A 657 17.34 19.68 5.64
C VAL A 657 18.68 19.70 4.90
N TYR A 658 18.99 18.65 4.14
CA TYR A 658 20.20 18.63 3.32
C TYR A 658 20.05 19.58 2.13
N ARG A 659 21.02 20.47 1.95
CA ARG A 659 21.08 21.45 0.86
C ARG A 659 22.27 21.18 -0.06
N VAL A 660 22.15 21.64 -1.29
CA VAL A 660 23.22 21.60 -2.31
C VAL A 660 23.84 22.98 -2.46
N GLU A 661 25.16 23.07 -2.57
CA GLU A 661 25.82 24.32 -2.94
C GLU A 661 26.95 24.09 -3.92
N ARG A 662 27.26 25.12 -4.72
CA ARG A 662 28.40 25.08 -5.63
C ARG A 662 29.66 25.41 -4.85
N VAL A 663 30.59 24.47 -4.84
CA VAL A 663 31.93 24.65 -4.29
C VAL A 663 32.89 25.04 -5.41
N GLU A 664 33.62 26.15 -5.22
CA GLU A 664 34.76 26.46 -6.07
C GLU A 664 35.89 25.49 -5.74
N VAL A 665 36.30 24.67 -6.71
CA VAL A 665 37.49 23.83 -6.56
C VAL A 665 38.71 24.74 -6.68
N GLY A 666 39.18 25.25 -5.55
CA GLY A 666 40.45 25.98 -5.47
C GLY A 666 41.60 25.07 -5.92
N ARG A 667 42.45 25.56 -6.81
CA ARG A 667 43.70 24.90 -7.27
C ARG A 667 44.80 24.83 -6.20
N ASP A 668 44.48 25.05 -4.93
CA ASP A 668 45.45 25.47 -3.91
C ASP A 668 45.80 24.37 -2.88
N GLU A 669 45.58 23.08 -3.19
CA GLU A 669 45.98 21.97 -2.29
C GLU A 669 47.23 21.20 -2.72
N ASP A 670 47.81 21.45 -3.90
CA ASP A 670 49.08 20.83 -4.32
C ASP A 670 50.34 21.60 -3.88
N GLU A 671 50.23 22.80 -3.28
CA GLU A 671 51.39 23.62 -2.87
C GLU A 671 51.63 23.72 -1.35
N ARG A 672 50.85 23.02 -0.51
CA ARG A 672 51.02 23.08 0.96
C ARG A 672 51.83 21.94 1.59
N ASP A 673 52.59 21.18 0.80
CA ASP A 673 53.52 20.16 1.32
C ASP A 673 54.99 20.37 0.90
N GLY A 674 55.34 21.59 0.46
CA GLY A 674 56.68 21.96 -0.03
C GLY A 674 57.47 22.98 0.83
N GLY A 675 57.10 23.19 2.09
CA GLY A 675 57.71 24.21 2.95
C GLY A 675 58.93 23.74 3.73
N GLU A 676 60.10 23.93 3.11
CA GLU A 676 61.45 24.11 3.67
C GLU A 676 61.68 23.89 5.19
N GLN A 677 62.38 22.80 5.52
CA GLN A 677 63.26 22.75 6.70
C GLN A 677 64.53 23.55 6.38
N ASP A 678 64.60 24.80 6.85
CA ASP A 678 65.85 25.55 6.91
C ASP A 678 66.41 25.51 8.35
N GLY A 679 67.72 25.28 8.43
CA GLY A 679 68.45 24.96 9.65
C GLY A 679 68.73 26.16 10.54
N GLY A 680 68.74 25.91 11.85
CA GLY A 680 69.19 26.86 12.87
C GLY A 680 69.75 26.12 14.08
N GLU A 681 71.07 26.16 14.21
CA GLU A 681 71.92 25.46 15.17
C GLU A 681 71.97 26.13 16.57
N GLN A 682 72.34 25.31 17.59
CA GLN A 682 72.83 25.66 18.95
C GLN A 682 71.77 26.12 19.98
N ASP A 683 71.70 25.63 21.22
CA ASP A 683 72.75 25.29 22.21
C ASP A 683 72.12 24.35 23.28
N GLY A 684 72.70 23.19 23.64
CA GLY A 684 73.52 23.02 24.84
C GLY A 684 72.78 22.29 25.99
N GLY A 685 73.15 21.05 26.34
CA GLY A 685 72.54 20.35 27.49
C GLY A 685 72.83 18.85 27.65
N GLU A 686 74.08 18.54 27.96
CA GLU A 686 74.61 17.32 28.62
C GLU A 686 73.62 16.48 29.49
N ARG A 687 73.50 15.16 29.22
CA ARG A 687 73.98 14.01 30.05
C ARG A 687 73.10 12.74 30.03
N ASP A 688 73.85 11.64 29.93
CA ASP A 688 73.68 10.30 30.51
C ASP A 688 72.46 9.42 30.18
N GLY A 689 72.76 8.28 29.54
CA GLY A 689 72.70 7.02 30.29
C GLY A 689 71.85 5.89 29.69
N GLY A 690 72.52 4.83 29.22
CA GLY A 690 72.05 3.42 29.22
C GLY A 690 71.20 3.01 28.01
N GLU A 691 71.73 2.29 27.01
CA GLU A 691 71.96 0.82 26.95
C GLU A 691 70.71 -0.07 27.05
N GLN A 692 70.56 -0.90 26.00
CA GLN A 692 69.93 -2.24 25.94
C GLN A 692 68.39 -2.26 26.01
N ASP A 693 67.65 -3.09 25.27
CA ASP A 693 67.94 -4.29 24.48
C ASP A 693 66.71 -4.67 23.62
N GLY A 694 66.92 -5.50 22.59
CA GLY A 694 65.98 -6.50 21.99
C GLY A 694 64.57 -6.05 21.54
N GLY A 695 64.08 -6.32 20.33
CA GLY A 695 64.23 -7.56 19.56
C GLY A 695 62.86 -8.24 19.42
N ASP A 696 62.39 -8.31 18.16
CA ASP A 696 61.54 -9.32 17.52
C ASP A 696 60.11 -9.70 18.00
N GLY A 697 59.29 -10.00 16.98
CA GLY A 697 58.15 -10.95 17.01
C GLY A 697 56.79 -10.26 16.97
N ALA A 698 56.08 -10.14 15.84
CA ALA A 698 55.45 -11.17 15.01
C ALA A 698 54.20 -11.85 15.64
N GLU A 699 53.18 -11.95 14.79
CA GLU A 699 52.01 -12.86 14.76
C GLU A 699 50.70 -12.54 15.51
N GLU A 700 49.64 -12.54 14.67
CA GLU A 700 48.27 -13.08 14.79
C GLU A 700 47.37 -12.50 15.91
N ASP A 701 46.21 -11.90 15.60
CA ASP A 701 44.99 -12.49 15.01
C ASP A 701 44.10 -11.40 14.34
#